data_AF-R0GKY5-F1
#
_entry.id   AF-R0GKY5-F1
#
_cell.length_a   1.000
_cell.length_b   1.000
_cell.length_c   1.000
_cell.angle_alpha   90.00
_cell.angle_beta   90.00
_cell.angle_gamma   90.00
#
_symmetry.space_group_name_H-M   'P 1'
#
loop_
_entity.id
_entity.type
_entity.pdbx_description
1 polymer ?
#
loop_
_entity_poly.entity_id
_entity_poly.type
_entity_poly.pdbx_seq_one_letter_code
_entity_poly.pdbx_strand_id
1 'polypeptide(L)'
;MAAKTARSKATPTKENGVRVEEGLSLFKSDKFDADAYVQSKCSINEKDIKQLCSYLLDLKRASAEEMRRSVYANYPAFIRTSKEISDLEGELSSIRNLLSTQATLIHGLADGVNIDDDKIPDESLANGLLKFEDNDLSDLEKWATEYPDHLDALLAERRVDEALAAFDEGEILISQANEKQTLSTSVLSSLQFAIAERKQKLADQLAKAACQPSTRGGELRSAIAALKRLGDGPRAHTVLLDAHFQRYQYNMQSLRPSSTSYGGAYTAALSQLVFSAISQASSDSSGIFGKEPAYSSELVTWATKQTEAFSLLVKRHALASSAAAGGLRAAAECAQIALGHCSLLEARGLSLCPLLLKHFKPIVEQALEANLKRIEENTAAMAAADDWVLTYPPAGSRHASTAFQNKLTSSAHRFNLMVQDFFEDVGPLLSMQLGSKALEGLFRVFNSYVDVLIRALPGSIEEEEANFEGSGNKIVQMAESEANQLALLANASLLADELLPRAAMKLSLDQTGHRTDDLRRPSDRQNRNPEQREWKRRLLSTVDKLKDAFCRQHALDLIFTEEGDSHLSADMYIDVDGNGEDVDWFPSLIFQELFAKLNRMAGLAADMFVGRERFATSLLMRLTETVILWLSGDQSFWDDIEEGPRPLGPLGLRQLYLDMKFVMYFASQGRYLSRNLHRGTNEIISKALAAFTATGLDPYSELPEDGWFDEICVDAMEKLSGKTKGNNGEVNSPTASVSAQSVSSARSHGSY
;
A
#
# COMPACT_ATOMS: atom_id res chain seq x y z
N MET A 1 76.69 8.18 13.96
CA MET A 1 75.37 7.56 14.15
C MET A 1 74.32 8.65 14.10
N ALA A 2 73.56 8.70 13.00
CA ALA A 2 72.49 9.65 12.76
C ALA A 2 71.21 8.85 12.46
N ALA A 3 70.12 9.16 13.15
CA ALA A 3 68.82 8.49 12.97
C ALA A 3 67.82 9.42 12.28
N LYS A 4 67.13 8.83 11.30
CA LYS A 4 66.19 9.41 10.33
C LYS A 4 64.84 9.75 10.97
N THR A 5 64.19 10.80 10.45
CA THR A 5 62.73 11.00 10.55
C THR A 5 62.15 11.38 9.19
N ALA A 6 60.95 10.85 8.94
CA ALA A 6 60.33 10.62 7.64
C ALA A 6 59.72 11.88 6.98
N ARG A 7 59.67 11.84 5.65
CA ARG A 7 59.16 12.88 4.75
C ARG A 7 57.75 12.48 4.30
N SER A 8 56.73 13.25 4.68
CA SER A 8 55.38 13.15 4.13
C SER A 8 55.31 13.85 2.77
N LYS A 9 54.73 13.17 1.77
CA LYS A 9 54.54 13.66 0.40
C LYS A 9 53.15 14.30 0.31
N ALA A 10 53.09 15.60 0.02
CA ALA A 10 51.85 16.34 -0.20
C ALA A 10 51.24 16.00 -1.57
N THR A 11 49.93 15.77 -1.60
CA THR A 11 49.07 15.61 -2.78
C THR A 11 48.69 16.97 -3.41
N PRO A 12 48.54 17.08 -4.74
CA PRO A 12 48.16 18.32 -5.40
C PRO A 12 46.63 18.43 -5.51
N THR A 13 46.01 19.35 -4.78
CA THR A 13 44.58 19.70 -4.95
C THR A 13 44.40 21.18 -4.62
N LYS A 14 44.48 22.06 -5.64
CA LYS A 14 43.95 23.44 -5.57
C LYS A 14 43.91 24.27 -6.86
N GLU A 15 44.19 23.72 -8.04
CA GLU A 15 44.08 24.52 -9.29
C GLU A 15 42.71 24.45 -9.98
N ASN A 16 41.91 23.40 -9.79
CA ASN A 16 40.63 23.26 -10.49
C ASN A 16 39.46 24.07 -9.88
N GLY A 17 39.52 24.47 -8.61
CA GLY A 17 38.42 25.18 -7.94
C GLY A 17 38.20 26.61 -8.47
N VAL A 18 39.28 27.32 -8.81
CA VAL A 18 39.23 28.73 -9.26
C VAL A 18 38.62 28.84 -10.66
N ARG A 19 38.88 27.86 -11.54
CA ARG A 19 38.33 27.83 -12.92
C ARG A 19 36.82 27.65 -12.97
N VAL A 20 36.22 27.02 -11.96
CA VAL A 20 34.77 26.73 -11.93
C VAL A 20 33.98 27.95 -11.43
N GLU A 21 34.51 28.72 -10.47
CA GLU A 21 33.88 29.96 -10.00
C GLU A 21 33.86 31.05 -11.08
N GLU A 22 34.93 31.20 -11.85
CA GLU A 22 34.98 32.11 -13.01
C GLU A 22 33.96 31.71 -14.08
N GLY A 23 33.77 30.41 -14.33
CA GLY A 23 32.78 29.88 -15.26
C GLY A 23 31.34 30.17 -14.86
N LEU A 24 31.02 30.19 -13.56
CA LEU A 24 29.70 30.51 -13.04
C LEU A 24 29.34 32.00 -13.15
N SER A 25 30.35 32.89 -13.14
CA SER A 25 30.14 34.34 -13.24
C SER A 25 29.55 34.76 -14.61
N LEU A 26 29.92 34.03 -15.68
CA LEU A 26 29.43 34.25 -17.03
C LEU A 26 27.90 34.05 -17.13
N PHE A 27 27.38 33.01 -16.46
CA PHE A 27 25.95 32.67 -16.47
C PHE A 27 25.11 33.50 -15.50
N LYS A 28 25.74 34.31 -14.64
CA LYS A 28 25.07 35.23 -13.72
C LYS A 28 24.83 36.62 -14.33
N SER A 29 25.27 36.85 -15.57
CA SER A 29 25.11 38.13 -16.27
C SER A 29 23.72 38.24 -16.91
N ASP A 30 23.02 39.35 -16.68
CA ASP A 30 21.73 39.66 -17.30
C ASP A 30 21.79 39.86 -18.83
N LYS A 31 23.01 39.85 -19.42
CA LYS A 31 23.27 40.00 -20.86
C LYS A 31 23.82 38.74 -21.53
N PHE A 32 23.61 37.57 -20.93
CA PHE A 32 24.10 36.31 -21.49
C PHE A 32 23.40 35.94 -22.81
N ASP A 33 24.19 35.77 -23.87
CA ASP A 33 23.71 35.33 -25.18
C ASP A 33 24.05 33.83 -25.37
N ALA A 34 22.99 33.00 -25.34
CA ALA A 34 23.11 31.55 -25.43
C ALA A 34 23.59 31.09 -26.83
N ASP A 35 23.17 31.76 -27.89
CA ASP A 35 23.49 31.36 -29.27
C ASP A 35 24.94 31.69 -29.60
N ALA A 36 25.42 32.86 -29.17
CA ALA A 36 26.84 33.23 -29.30
C ALA A 36 27.75 32.32 -28.46
N TYR A 37 27.32 31.91 -27.27
CA TYR A 37 28.07 31.01 -26.40
C TYR A 37 28.25 29.62 -27.04
N VAL A 38 27.17 29.04 -27.57
CA VAL A 38 27.18 27.74 -28.25
C VAL A 38 28.02 27.79 -29.52
N GLN A 39 27.86 28.82 -30.35
CA GLN A 39 28.65 28.99 -31.58
C GLN A 39 30.16 29.12 -31.29
N SER A 40 30.54 29.78 -30.20
CA SER A 40 31.96 29.90 -29.80
C SER A 40 32.60 28.58 -29.35
N LYS A 41 31.77 27.59 -28.92
CA LYS A 41 32.21 26.31 -28.37
C LYS A 41 32.05 25.12 -29.32
N CYS A 42 31.25 25.25 -30.38
CA CYS A 42 30.96 24.17 -31.33
C CYS A 42 32.01 23.96 -32.44
N SER A 43 33.16 24.62 -32.38
CA SER A 43 34.19 24.53 -33.44
C SER A 43 35.49 23.84 -32.98
N ILE A 44 35.45 22.69 -32.30
CA ILE A 44 36.70 22.03 -31.83
C ILE A 44 36.59 20.49 -31.81
N ASN A 45 37.71 19.80 -32.09
CA ASN A 45 37.95 18.35 -32.21
C ASN A 45 37.41 17.46 -31.04
N GLU A 46 37.30 16.15 -31.29
CA GLU A 46 36.71 15.14 -30.38
C GLU A 46 37.29 15.10 -28.95
N LYS A 47 38.59 15.36 -28.78
CA LYS A 47 39.23 15.43 -27.44
C LYS A 47 38.73 16.63 -26.64
N ASP A 48 38.53 17.75 -27.31
CA ASP A 48 38.03 18.98 -26.68
C ASP A 48 36.53 18.87 -26.35
N ILE A 49 35.78 18.06 -27.09
CA ILE A 49 34.39 17.71 -26.77
C ILE A 49 34.32 16.89 -25.47
N LYS A 50 35.13 15.83 -25.33
CA LYS A 50 35.17 15.02 -24.09
C LYS A 50 35.55 15.87 -22.89
N GLN A 51 36.50 16.78 -23.05
CA GLN A 51 36.93 17.71 -22.00
C GLN A 51 35.85 18.78 -21.68
N LEU A 52 35.12 19.25 -22.68
CA LEU A 52 33.98 20.16 -22.50
C LEU A 52 32.82 19.46 -21.77
N CYS A 53 32.52 18.20 -22.10
CA CYS A 53 31.51 17.41 -21.40
C CYS A 53 31.86 17.20 -19.93
N SER A 54 33.12 16.85 -19.61
CA SER A 54 33.55 16.74 -18.21
C SER A 54 33.45 18.07 -17.47
N TYR A 55 33.84 19.18 -18.13
CA TYR A 55 33.74 20.51 -17.54
C TYR A 55 32.28 20.92 -17.28
N LEU A 56 31.35 20.63 -18.20
CA LEU A 56 29.93 20.92 -18.03
C LEU A 56 29.28 20.08 -16.93
N LEU A 57 29.69 18.82 -16.77
CA LEU A 57 29.22 17.96 -15.67
C LEU A 57 29.71 18.48 -14.31
N ASP A 58 30.96 18.91 -14.22
CA ASP A 58 31.50 19.49 -12.99
C ASP A 58 30.85 20.85 -12.68
N LEU A 59 30.61 21.69 -13.70
CA LEU A 59 29.90 22.96 -13.55
C LEU A 59 28.44 22.74 -13.10
N LYS A 60 27.76 21.72 -13.62
CA LYS A 60 26.40 21.33 -13.19
C LYS A 60 26.40 20.92 -11.71
N ARG A 61 27.38 20.11 -11.28
CA ARG A 61 27.54 19.70 -9.88
C ARG A 61 27.78 20.92 -8.98
N ALA A 62 28.68 21.82 -9.37
CA ALA A 62 28.99 23.04 -8.61
C ALA A 62 27.79 24.01 -8.54
N SER A 63 27.05 24.17 -9.64
CA SER A 63 25.83 25.00 -9.69
C SER A 63 24.73 24.46 -8.78
N ALA A 64 24.53 23.14 -8.76
CA ALA A 64 23.56 22.49 -7.86
C ALA A 64 23.93 22.66 -6.38
N GLU A 65 25.21 22.55 -6.04
CA GLU A 65 25.68 22.81 -4.68
C GLU A 65 25.52 24.28 -4.27
N GLU A 66 25.79 25.22 -5.17
CA GLU A 66 25.63 26.65 -4.89
C GLU A 66 24.16 27.06 -4.75
N MET A 67 23.29 26.50 -5.60
CA MET A 67 21.83 26.66 -5.44
C MET A 67 21.38 26.11 -4.10
N ARG A 68 21.88 24.93 -3.70
CA ARG A 68 21.60 24.35 -2.39
C ARG A 68 22.08 25.25 -1.25
N ARG A 69 23.33 25.76 -1.30
CA ARG A 69 23.86 26.70 -0.30
C ARG A 69 23.03 27.98 -0.22
N SER A 70 22.66 28.57 -1.35
CA SER A 70 21.83 29.78 -1.41
C SER A 70 20.44 29.54 -0.82
N VAL A 71 19.80 28.41 -1.15
CA VAL A 71 18.50 28.05 -0.57
C VAL A 71 18.61 27.86 0.94
N TYR A 72 19.62 27.13 1.44
CA TYR A 72 19.84 26.95 2.88
C TYR A 72 20.17 28.25 3.61
N ALA A 73 20.95 29.15 2.99
CA ALA A 73 21.30 30.45 3.57
C ALA A 73 20.10 31.41 3.66
N ASN A 74 19.19 31.35 2.68
CA ASN A 74 17.99 32.19 2.64
C ASN A 74 16.77 31.55 3.33
N TYR A 75 16.84 30.26 3.67
CA TYR A 75 15.77 29.54 4.37
C TYR A 75 15.35 30.20 5.70
N PRO A 76 16.26 30.70 6.57
CA PRO A 76 15.87 31.40 7.80
C PRO A 76 15.15 32.73 7.54
N ALA A 77 15.51 33.44 6.47
CA ALA A 77 14.83 34.68 6.07
C ALA A 77 13.42 34.35 5.57
N PHE A 78 13.27 33.32 4.73
CA PHE A 78 11.97 32.86 4.24
C PHE A 78 11.03 32.45 5.39
N ILE A 79 11.52 31.64 6.34
CA ILE A 79 10.71 31.22 7.50
C ILE A 79 10.30 32.43 8.35
N ARG A 80 11.19 33.41 8.53
CA ARG A 80 10.89 34.63 9.28
C ARG A 80 9.81 35.47 8.59
N THR A 81 9.97 35.73 7.29
CA THR A 81 8.98 36.49 6.51
C THR A 81 7.64 35.76 6.43
N SER A 82 7.63 34.43 6.29
CA SER A 82 6.41 33.64 6.30
C SER A 82 5.69 33.68 7.65
N LYS A 83 6.45 33.70 8.75
CA LYS A 83 5.89 33.89 10.11
C LYS A 83 5.33 35.30 10.30
N GLU A 84 6.05 36.33 9.88
CA GLU A 84 5.58 37.72 9.92
C GLU A 84 4.29 37.92 9.10
N ILE A 85 4.16 37.27 7.93
CA ILE A 85 2.92 37.28 7.14
C ILE A 85 1.78 36.59 7.90
N SER A 86 2.04 35.46 8.54
CA SER A 86 1.03 34.74 9.32
C SER A 86 0.56 35.55 10.55
N ASP A 87 1.48 36.26 11.21
CA ASP A 87 1.15 37.14 12.32
C ASP A 87 0.30 38.34 11.82
N LEU A 88 0.65 38.93 10.67
CA LEU A 88 -0.14 39.97 9.98
C LEU A 88 -1.54 39.50 9.58
N GLU A 89 -1.71 38.27 9.09
CA GLU A 89 -3.03 37.68 8.79
C GLU A 89 -3.88 37.54 10.06
N GLY A 90 -3.25 37.22 11.20
CA GLY A 90 -3.88 37.20 12.52
C GLY A 90 -4.37 38.59 12.95
N GLU A 91 -3.54 39.61 12.80
CA GLU A 91 -3.89 41.00 13.08
C GLU A 91 -5.03 41.50 12.18
N LEU A 92 -4.99 41.19 10.89
CA LEU A 92 -6.02 41.60 9.92
C LEU A 92 -7.36 40.91 10.20
N SER A 93 -7.32 39.66 10.67
CA SER A 93 -8.50 38.93 11.16
C SER A 93 -9.08 39.58 12.43
N SER A 94 -8.23 40.05 13.34
CA SER A 94 -8.63 40.81 14.54
C SER A 94 -9.30 42.13 14.16
N ILE A 95 -8.71 42.91 13.23
CA ILE A 95 -9.27 44.17 12.73
C ILE A 95 -10.64 43.94 12.06
N ARG A 96 -10.79 42.88 11.26
CA ARG A 96 -12.07 42.52 10.65
C ARG A 96 -13.13 42.20 11.70
N ASN A 97 -12.77 41.46 12.74
CA ASN A 97 -13.70 41.17 13.84
C ASN A 97 -14.09 42.46 14.57
N LEU A 98 -13.14 43.35 14.84
CA LEU A 98 -13.38 44.63 15.50
C LEU A 98 -14.34 45.52 14.68
N LEU A 99 -14.11 45.62 13.36
CA LEU A 99 -14.99 46.31 12.41
C LEU A 99 -16.40 45.70 12.36
N SER A 100 -16.51 44.37 12.42
CA SER A 100 -17.80 43.68 12.46
C SER A 100 -18.56 43.96 13.76
N THR A 101 -17.86 43.99 14.92
CA THR A 101 -18.45 44.43 16.19
C THR A 101 -18.86 45.90 16.18
N GLN A 102 -18.09 46.79 15.55
CA GLN A 102 -18.49 48.19 15.41
C GLN A 102 -19.69 48.35 14.48
N ALA A 103 -19.74 47.62 13.35
CA ALA A 103 -20.88 47.65 12.44
C ALA A 103 -22.16 47.16 13.13
N THR A 104 -22.09 46.10 13.93
CA THR A 104 -23.24 45.61 14.71
C THR A 104 -23.69 46.59 15.79
N LEU A 105 -22.76 47.28 16.45
CA LEU A 105 -23.10 48.37 17.40
C LEU A 105 -23.75 49.57 16.68
N ILE A 106 -23.25 49.97 15.51
CA ILE A 106 -23.83 51.06 14.70
C ILE A 106 -25.23 50.67 14.21
N HIS A 107 -25.43 49.43 13.77
CA HIS A 107 -26.76 48.92 13.40
C HIS A 107 -27.71 48.89 14.62
N GLY A 108 -27.24 48.44 15.78
CA GLY A 108 -28.03 48.49 17.01
C GLY A 108 -28.38 49.90 17.49
N LEU A 109 -27.52 50.89 17.23
CA LEU A 109 -27.78 52.30 17.50
C LEU A 109 -28.73 52.93 16.46
N ALA A 110 -28.64 52.53 15.20
CA ALA A 110 -29.54 53.00 14.13
C ALA A 110 -30.97 52.47 14.32
N ASP A 111 -31.12 51.23 14.82
CA ASP A 111 -32.43 50.64 15.14
C ASP A 111 -33.03 51.20 16.46
N GLY A 112 -32.21 51.81 17.33
CA GLY A 112 -32.62 52.37 18.61
C GLY A 112 -33.16 53.82 18.58
N VAL A 113 -33.26 54.46 17.41
CA VAL A 113 -33.69 55.86 17.26
C VAL A 113 -35.05 55.99 16.56
N ASN A 114 -35.91 54.98 16.64
CA ASN A 114 -37.32 55.13 16.27
C ASN A 114 -38.19 55.10 17.52
N ILE A 115 -38.31 56.27 18.15
CA ILE A 115 -39.23 56.53 19.25
C ILE A 115 -40.57 56.94 18.63
N ASP A 116 -41.58 56.09 18.83
CA ASP A 116 -42.99 56.45 18.66
C ASP A 116 -43.32 57.67 19.51
N ASP A 117 -43.98 58.66 18.90
CA ASP A 117 -44.62 59.76 19.59
C ASP A 117 -46.14 59.61 19.47
N ASP A 118 -46.78 59.40 20.62
CA ASP A 118 -48.21 59.18 20.83
C ASP A 118 -49.02 60.49 20.67
N LYS A 119 -49.94 60.50 19.70
CA LYS A 119 -51.40 60.76 19.83
C LYS A 119 -51.99 61.91 20.72
N ILE A 120 -52.99 62.60 20.10
CA ILE A 120 -54.33 63.12 20.61
C ILE A 120 -54.40 64.62 21.04
N PRO A 121 -55.55 65.40 21.00
CA PRO A 121 -56.98 65.14 20.64
C PRO A 121 -57.76 66.19 19.76
N ASP A 122 -58.94 65.73 19.31
CA ASP A 122 -60.29 66.35 19.27
C ASP A 122 -60.91 67.17 18.11
N GLU A 123 -62.22 66.85 17.96
CA GLU A 123 -63.41 67.63 17.59
C GLU A 123 -63.66 68.15 16.14
N SER A 124 -64.67 67.54 15.51
CA SER A 124 -65.98 68.18 15.20
C SER A 124 -66.50 68.11 13.73
N LEU A 125 -67.73 67.55 13.63
CA LEU A 125 -68.85 67.86 12.72
C LEU A 125 -68.70 67.72 11.19
N ALA A 126 -69.43 66.76 10.58
CA ALA A 126 -70.80 67.00 10.07
C ALA A 126 -71.32 65.89 9.15
N ASN A 127 -72.51 65.37 9.51
CA ASN A 127 -73.66 64.94 8.71
C ASN A 127 -73.54 64.03 7.47
N GLY A 128 -74.32 62.95 7.51
CA GLY A 128 -74.73 62.16 6.35
C GLY A 128 -75.72 61.04 6.68
N LEU A 129 -76.82 61.40 7.34
CA LEU A 129 -78.01 60.59 7.59
C LEU A 129 -78.44 59.76 6.36
N LEU A 130 -78.68 58.45 6.54
CA LEU A 130 -79.94 57.76 6.18
C LEU A 130 -79.96 56.37 6.83
N LYS A 131 -80.79 56.25 7.88
CA LYS A 131 -81.30 54.96 8.41
C LYS A 131 -82.16 54.30 7.33
N PHE A 132 -82.16 52.97 7.24
CA PHE A 132 -83.38 52.15 7.27
C PHE A 132 -83.03 50.67 7.51
N GLU A 133 -83.76 50.12 8.48
CA GLU A 133 -84.13 48.71 8.68
C GLU A 133 -83.07 47.69 9.12
N ASP A 134 -83.01 47.55 10.45
CA ASP A 134 -83.03 46.29 11.19
C ASP A 134 -83.51 45.11 10.33
N ASN A 135 -82.55 44.32 9.83
CA ASN A 135 -82.75 42.90 9.65
C ASN A 135 -81.82 42.24 10.66
N ASP A 136 -82.42 41.61 11.67
CA ASP A 136 -81.71 40.72 12.59
C ASP A 136 -80.83 39.77 11.77
N LEU A 137 -79.51 39.98 11.82
CA LEU A 137 -78.52 39.01 11.36
C LEU A 137 -78.90 37.67 11.99
N SER A 138 -79.07 36.65 11.16
CA SER A 138 -79.31 35.27 11.63
C SER A 138 -78.25 34.92 12.67
N ASP A 139 -78.57 34.17 13.73
CA ASP A 139 -77.60 33.77 14.77
C ASP A 139 -76.32 33.16 14.16
N LEU A 140 -76.44 32.57 12.97
CA LEU A 140 -75.33 32.04 12.16
C LEU A 140 -74.42 33.12 11.55
N GLU A 141 -74.97 34.28 11.15
CA GLU A 141 -74.19 35.42 10.64
C GLU A 141 -73.45 36.15 11.78
N LYS A 142 -74.06 36.24 12.97
CA LYS A 142 -73.38 36.74 14.19
C LYS A 142 -72.23 35.84 14.60
N TRP A 143 -72.47 34.53 14.65
CA TRP A 143 -71.42 33.54 14.87
C TRP A 143 -70.29 33.69 13.84
N ALA A 144 -70.60 33.83 12.55
CA ALA A 144 -69.60 34.01 11.50
C ALA A 144 -68.76 35.30 11.66
N THR A 145 -69.29 36.32 12.32
CA THR A 145 -68.55 37.56 12.62
C THR A 145 -67.66 37.46 13.86
N GLU A 146 -68.09 36.73 14.89
CA GLU A 146 -67.34 36.55 16.16
C GLU A 146 -66.31 35.41 16.11
N TYR A 147 -66.51 34.43 15.24
CA TYR A 147 -65.67 33.24 15.13
C TYR A 147 -64.18 33.52 14.84
N PRO A 148 -63.82 34.49 13.97
CA PRO A 148 -62.43 34.88 13.77
C PRO A 148 -61.74 35.39 15.05
N ASP A 149 -62.46 36.11 15.93
CA ASP A 149 -61.92 36.61 17.20
C ASP A 149 -61.67 35.47 18.19
N HIS A 150 -62.56 34.47 18.22
CA HIS A 150 -62.35 33.25 18.99
C HIS A 150 -61.08 32.51 18.56
N LEU A 151 -60.86 32.38 17.24
CA LEU A 151 -59.65 31.79 16.70
C LEU A 151 -58.40 32.59 17.09
N ASP A 152 -58.44 33.92 17.02
CA ASP A 152 -57.31 34.76 17.43
C ASP A 152 -56.98 34.62 18.92
N ALA A 153 -57.98 34.43 19.79
CA ALA A 153 -57.77 34.13 21.21
C ALA A 153 -57.04 32.79 21.40
N LEU A 154 -57.46 31.72 20.71
CA LEU A 154 -56.80 30.41 20.78
C LEU A 154 -55.35 30.47 20.28
N LEU A 155 -55.09 31.24 19.22
CA LEU A 155 -53.73 31.46 18.69
C LEU A 155 -52.85 32.22 19.69
N ALA A 156 -53.39 33.26 20.32
CA ALA A 156 -52.66 34.05 21.33
C ALA A 156 -52.32 33.22 22.57
N GLU A 157 -53.25 32.38 23.02
CA GLU A 157 -53.07 31.45 24.14
C GLU A 157 -52.18 30.23 23.81
N ARG A 158 -51.76 30.07 22.54
CA ARG A 158 -50.98 28.92 22.03
C ARG A 158 -51.66 27.57 22.25
N ARG A 159 -52.99 27.53 22.25
CA ARG A 159 -53.79 26.30 22.41
C ARG A 159 -53.92 25.58 21.07
N VAL A 160 -52.81 25.01 20.59
CA VAL A 160 -52.67 24.46 19.24
C VAL A 160 -53.72 23.40 18.91
N ASP A 161 -53.95 22.43 19.79
CA ASP A 161 -54.91 21.34 19.52
C ASP A 161 -56.35 21.84 19.41
N GLU A 162 -56.71 22.83 20.22
CA GLU A 162 -58.03 23.45 20.22
C GLU A 162 -58.22 24.37 19.01
N ALA A 163 -57.18 25.10 18.62
CA ALA A 163 -57.18 25.89 17.39
C ALA A 163 -57.35 24.98 16.16
N LEU A 164 -56.70 23.81 16.11
CA LEU A 164 -56.87 22.84 15.04
C LEU A 164 -58.29 22.27 15.00
N ALA A 165 -58.86 21.91 16.16
CA ALA A 165 -60.24 21.41 16.24
C ALA A 165 -61.25 22.48 15.82
N ALA A 166 -61.03 23.74 16.25
CA ALA A 166 -61.83 24.86 15.80
C ALA A 166 -61.73 25.01 14.28
N PHE A 167 -60.54 25.05 13.68
CA PHE A 167 -60.42 25.11 12.22
C PHE A 167 -61.17 24.00 11.48
N ASP A 168 -61.14 22.76 11.99
CA ASP A 168 -61.89 21.63 11.40
C ASP A 168 -63.41 21.89 11.49
N GLU A 169 -63.91 22.38 12.63
CA GLU A 169 -65.32 22.77 12.82
C GLU A 169 -65.74 23.91 11.88
N GLY A 170 -64.91 24.94 11.74
CA GLY A 170 -65.18 26.09 10.87
C GLY A 170 -65.30 25.70 9.40
N GLU A 171 -64.45 24.79 8.91
CA GLU A 171 -64.51 24.27 7.53
C GLU A 171 -65.74 23.40 7.28
N ILE A 172 -66.13 22.58 8.26
CA ILE A 172 -67.36 21.77 8.19
C ILE A 172 -68.58 22.70 8.10
N LEU A 173 -68.62 23.73 8.93
CA LEU A 173 -69.72 24.70 8.95
C LEU A 173 -69.79 25.52 7.66
N ILE A 174 -68.65 25.96 7.11
CA ILE A 174 -68.58 26.59 5.78
C ILE A 174 -69.15 25.65 4.70
N SER A 175 -68.75 24.39 4.71
CA SER A 175 -69.19 23.40 3.72
C SER A 175 -70.70 23.19 3.79
N GLN A 176 -71.25 23.03 5.00
CA GLN A 176 -72.69 22.89 5.23
C GLN A 176 -73.48 24.16 4.87
N ALA A 177 -72.94 25.33 5.14
CA ALA A 177 -73.59 26.59 4.81
C ALA A 177 -73.61 26.87 3.30
N ASN A 178 -72.58 26.42 2.59
CA ASN A 178 -72.51 26.48 1.12
C ASN A 178 -73.54 25.53 0.48
N GLU A 179 -73.71 24.31 1.01
CA GLU A 179 -74.70 23.33 0.54
C GLU A 179 -76.14 23.76 0.81
N LYS A 180 -76.41 24.34 1.99
CA LYS A 180 -77.75 24.74 2.41
C LYS A 180 -78.12 26.17 2.00
N GLN A 181 -77.19 26.91 1.38
CA GLN A 181 -77.33 28.34 1.03
C GLN A 181 -77.81 29.21 2.21
N THR A 182 -77.32 28.94 3.42
CA THR A 182 -77.80 29.59 4.66
C THR A 182 -77.10 30.91 4.98
N LEU A 183 -76.03 31.25 4.28
CA LEU A 183 -75.25 32.47 4.46
C LEU A 183 -75.09 33.18 3.11
N SER A 184 -74.99 34.52 3.14
CA SER A 184 -74.69 35.30 1.93
C SER A 184 -73.29 34.97 1.38
N THR A 185 -73.14 35.01 0.06
CA THR A 185 -71.89 34.68 -0.65
C THR A 185 -70.70 35.54 -0.18
N SER A 186 -70.95 36.80 0.19
CA SER A 186 -69.93 37.73 0.70
C SER A 186 -69.45 37.34 2.11
N VAL A 187 -70.37 36.98 3.02
CA VAL A 187 -70.03 36.56 4.39
C VAL A 187 -69.29 35.22 4.38
N LEU A 188 -69.70 34.27 3.53
CA LEU A 188 -68.99 33.01 3.35
C LEU A 188 -67.56 33.20 2.85
N SER A 189 -67.37 34.06 1.83
CA SER A 189 -66.04 34.35 1.28
C SER A 189 -65.14 35.04 2.31
N SER A 190 -65.70 35.96 3.10
CA SER A 190 -65.00 36.65 4.19
C SER A 190 -64.56 35.67 5.28
N LEU A 191 -65.44 34.77 5.72
CA LEU A 191 -65.14 33.76 6.73
C LEU A 191 -64.09 32.74 6.25
N GLN A 192 -64.20 32.28 4.99
CA GLN A 192 -63.19 31.43 4.36
C GLN A 192 -61.82 32.10 4.33
N PHE A 193 -61.77 33.38 3.94
CA PHE A 193 -60.52 34.16 3.95
C PHE A 193 -59.96 34.31 5.38
N ALA A 194 -60.82 34.64 6.36
CA ALA A 194 -60.43 34.81 7.75
C ALA A 194 -59.85 33.54 8.38
N ILE A 195 -60.44 32.37 8.09
CA ILE A 195 -59.95 31.06 8.53
C ILE A 195 -58.64 30.71 7.83
N ALA A 196 -58.54 30.92 6.51
CA ALA A 196 -57.30 30.68 5.76
C ALA A 196 -56.14 31.55 6.28
N GLU A 197 -56.39 32.83 6.54
CA GLU A 197 -55.41 33.75 7.12
C GLU A 197 -54.92 33.27 8.50
N ARG A 198 -55.84 32.81 9.36
CA ARG A 198 -55.51 32.34 10.72
C ARG A 198 -54.81 30.97 10.71
N LYS A 199 -55.18 30.07 9.79
CA LYS A 199 -54.41 28.84 9.52
C LYS A 199 -52.98 29.16 9.13
N GLN A 200 -52.77 30.15 8.24
CA GLN A 200 -51.43 30.60 7.86
C GLN A 200 -50.68 31.21 9.04
N LYS A 201 -51.34 32.05 9.87
CA LYS A 201 -50.73 32.60 11.10
C LYS A 201 -50.29 31.49 12.06
N LEU A 202 -51.12 30.47 12.30
CA LEU A 202 -50.74 29.33 13.14
C LEU A 202 -49.56 28.57 12.52
N ALA A 203 -49.59 28.32 11.21
CA ALA A 203 -48.50 27.64 10.52
C ALA A 203 -47.17 28.40 10.67
N ASP A 204 -47.18 29.72 10.51
CA ASP A 204 -45.97 30.54 10.69
C ASP A 204 -45.49 30.53 12.15
N GLN A 205 -46.39 30.55 13.14
CA GLN A 205 -46.04 30.44 14.56
C GLN A 205 -45.41 29.07 14.90
N LEU A 206 -45.99 27.99 14.39
CA LEU A 206 -45.48 26.62 14.60
C LEU A 206 -44.12 26.43 13.93
N ALA A 207 -43.95 26.92 12.70
CA ALA A 207 -42.67 26.87 12.00
C ALA A 207 -41.58 27.65 12.74
N LYS A 208 -41.90 28.85 13.22
CA LYS A 208 -40.97 29.67 14.04
C LYS A 208 -40.61 29.00 15.36
N ALA A 209 -41.58 28.35 16.03
CA ALA A 209 -41.36 27.62 17.26
C ALA A 209 -40.49 26.38 17.05
N ALA A 210 -40.70 25.64 15.96
CA ALA A 210 -39.91 24.46 15.62
C ALA A 210 -38.41 24.77 15.40
N CYS A 211 -38.08 25.94 14.86
CA CYS A 211 -36.70 26.38 14.63
C CYS A 211 -36.00 27.00 15.87
N GLN A 212 -36.66 27.08 17.04
CA GLN A 212 -36.00 27.65 18.22
C GLN A 212 -34.97 26.67 18.82
N PRO A 213 -33.78 27.13 19.24
CA PRO A 213 -32.76 26.27 19.86
C PRO A 213 -33.21 25.58 21.15
N SER A 214 -34.18 26.17 21.86
CA SER A 214 -34.74 25.62 23.11
C SER A 214 -35.77 24.51 22.88
N THR A 215 -36.27 24.33 21.65
CA THR A 215 -37.35 23.40 21.33
C THR A 215 -36.87 21.96 21.50
N ARG A 216 -37.58 21.21 22.34
CA ARG A 216 -37.24 19.80 22.62
C ARG A 216 -37.82 18.88 21.56
N GLY A 217 -37.30 17.65 21.45
CA GLY A 217 -37.75 16.69 20.43
C GLY A 217 -39.23 16.28 20.53
N GLY A 218 -39.85 16.37 21.72
CA GLY A 218 -41.30 16.19 21.86
C GLY A 218 -42.09 17.34 21.25
N GLU A 219 -41.73 18.57 21.62
CA GLU A 219 -42.35 19.81 21.14
C GLU A 219 -42.19 19.98 19.63
N LEU A 220 -41.00 19.66 19.09
CA LEU A 220 -40.75 19.65 17.66
C LEU A 220 -41.72 18.71 16.94
N ARG A 221 -41.82 17.45 17.37
CA ARG A 221 -42.72 16.48 16.75
C ARG A 221 -44.18 16.92 16.80
N SER A 222 -44.64 17.49 17.91
CA SER A 222 -46.00 18.02 18.03
C SER A 222 -46.24 19.20 17.10
N ALA A 223 -45.30 20.15 17.00
CA ALA A 223 -45.41 21.29 16.10
C ALA A 223 -45.44 20.87 14.61
N ILE A 224 -44.59 19.91 14.22
CA ILE A 224 -44.56 19.37 12.85
C ILE A 224 -45.84 18.57 12.54
N ALA A 225 -46.36 17.78 13.49
CA ALA A 225 -47.63 17.07 13.31
C ALA A 225 -48.80 18.05 13.16
N ALA A 226 -48.82 19.15 13.91
CA ALA A 226 -49.80 20.22 13.79
C ALA A 226 -49.72 20.93 12.43
N LEU A 227 -48.50 21.27 11.96
CA LEU A 227 -48.28 21.84 10.62
C LEU A 227 -48.79 20.92 9.51
N LYS A 228 -48.52 19.61 9.62
CA LYS A 228 -49.04 18.62 8.68
C LYS A 228 -50.57 18.59 8.69
N ARG A 229 -51.20 18.65 9.87
CA ARG A 229 -52.68 18.69 10.00
C ARG A 229 -53.28 19.95 9.38
N LEU A 230 -52.58 21.08 9.37
CA LEU A 230 -53.01 22.31 8.68
C LEU A 230 -52.98 22.21 7.15
N GLY A 231 -52.45 21.11 6.59
CA GLY A 231 -52.31 20.90 5.14
C GLY A 231 -50.98 21.37 4.57
N ASP A 232 -50.07 21.92 5.39
CA ASP A 232 -48.75 22.41 4.95
C ASP A 232 -47.66 21.33 5.17
N GLY A 233 -47.90 20.14 4.62
CA GLY A 233 -47.00 18.99 4.74
C GLY A 233 -45.58 19.23 4.21
N PRO A 234 -45.38 19.84 3.03
CA PRO A 234 -44.04 20.17 2.52
C PRO A 234 -43.25 21.09 3.43
N ARG A 235 -43.84 22.20 3.90
CA ARG A 235 -43.14 23.09 4.84
C ARG A 235 -42.88 22.39 6.16
N ALA A 236 -43.82 21.58 6.66
CA ALA A 236 -43.63 20.80 7.88
C ALA A 236 -42.42 19.86 7.78
N HIS A 237 -42.24 19.20 6.63
CA HIS A 237 -41.11 18.30 6.41
C HIS A 237 -39.78 19.07 6.30
N THR A 238 -39.73 20.15 5.52
CA THR A 238 -38.53 21.00 5.41
C THR A 238 -38.12 21.56 6.78
N VAL A 239 -39.07 22.09 7.57
CA VAL A 239 -38.80 22.64 8.91
C VAL A 239 -38.30 21.55 9.87
N LEU A 240 -38.82 20.32 9.78
CA LEU A 240 -38.32 19.19 10.58
C LEU A 240 -36.83 18.93 10.28
N LEU A 241 -36.46 18.86 9.01
CA LEU A 241 -35.09 18.61 8.58
C LEU A 241 -34.15 19.77 8.94
N ASP A 242 -34.60 21.01 8.77
CA ASP A 242 -33.85 22.22 9.13
C ASP A 242 -33.63 22.32 10.64
N ALA A 243 -34.61 21.98 11.47
CA ALA A 243 -34.46 21.97 12.92
C ALA A 243 -33.40 20.96 13.37
N HIS A 244 -33.42 19.74 12.81
CA HIS A 244 -32.36 18.74 13.07
C HIS A 244 -31.00 19.22 12.59
N PHE A 245 -30.94 19.84 11.40
CA PHE A 245 -29.73 20.40 10.83
C PHE A 245 -29.09 21.48 11.70
N GLN A 246 -29.88 22.49 12.09
CA GLN A 246 -29.42 23.58 12.96
C GLN A 246 -28.90 23.06 14.30
N ARG A 247 -29.59 22.07 14.88
CA ARG A 247 -29.22 21.52 16.19
C ARG A 247 -27.86 20.83 16.15
N TYR A 248 -27.58 20.02 15.13
CA TYR A 248 -26.26 19.40 15.05
C TYR A 248 -25.19 20.36 14.56
N GLN A 249 -25.51 21.35 13.71
CA GLN A 249 -24.56 22.40 13.35
C GLN A 249 -24.06 23.17 14.57
N TYR A 250 -24.96 23.51 15.50
CA TYR A 250 -24.59 24.15 16.75
C TYR A 250 -23.61 23.27 17.55
N ASN A 251 -23.92 21.98 17.70
CA ASN A 251 -23.03 21.03 18.38
C ASN A 251 -21.68 20.87 17.66
N MET A 252 -21.66 20.98 16.34
CA MET A 252 -20.44 20.87 15.54
C MET A 252 -19.45 22.01 15.81
N GLN A 253 -19.91 23.20 16.23
CA GLN A 253 -19.03 24.32 16.59
C GLN A 253 -18.13 24.00 17.80
N SER A 254 -18.54 23.06 18.65
CA SER A 254 -17.74 22.59 19.79
C SER A 254 -16.64 21.60 19.39
N LEU A 255 -16.73 20.99 18.20
CA LEU A 255 -15.75 20.02 17.70
C LEU A 255 -14.60 20.75 17.00
N ARG A 256 -13.45 20.83 17.66
CA ARG A 256 -12.22 21.33 17.03
C ARG A 256 -11.37 20.17 16.48
N PRO A 257 -10.89 20.26 15.21
CA PRO A 257 -9.85 19.38 14.72
C PRO A 257 -8.61 19.52 15.61
N SER A 258 -8.28 18.47 16.36
CA SER A 258 -7.08 18.46 17.19
C SER A 258 -5.86 18.17 16.31
N SER A 259 -4.81 18.98 16.39
CA SER A 259 -3.58 18.81 15.60
C SER A 259 -2.71 17.63 16.01
N THR A 260 -3.00 16.99 17.15
CA THR A 260 -2.14 15.98 17.78
C THR A 260 -2.62 14.54 17.63
N SER A 261 -3.90 14.31 17.34
CA SER A 261 -4.45 12.97 17.09
C SER A 261 -4.52 12.71 15.59
N TYR A 262 -4.20 11.48 15.14
CA TYR A 262 -4.23 11.03 13.74
C TYR A 262 -5.64 11.02 13.07
N GLY A 263 -6.50 12.00 13.35
CA GLY A 263 -7.82 12.19 12.74
C GLY A 263 -8.93 11.27 13.27
N GLY A 264 -8.60 10.14 13.89
CA GLY A 264 -9.57 9.12 14.33
C GLY A 264 -10.60 9.64 15.33
N ALA A 265 -10.17 10.30 16.42
CA ALA A 265 -11.08 10.83 17.44
C ALA A 265 -12.02 11.91 16.89
N TYR A 266 -11.49 12.81 16.05
CA TYR A 266 -12.28 13.82 15.36
C TYR A 266 -13.31 13.16 14.43
N THR A 267 -12.89 12.16 13.65
CA THR A 267 -13.78 11.43 12.74
C THR A 267 -14.88 10.71 13.50
N ALA A 268 -14.57 10.05 14.61
CA ALA A 268 -15.56 9.38 15.46
C ALA A 268 -16.59 10.35 16.02
N ALA A 269 -16.16 11.46 16.62
CA ALA A 269 -17.05 12.44 17.21
C ALA A 269 -17.95 13.11 16.16
N LEU A 270 -17.37 13.52 15.01
CA LEU A 270 -18.13 14.12 13.93
C LEU A 270 -19.11 13.11 13.29
N SER A 271 -18.66 11.87 13.09
CA SER A 271 -19.48 10.81 12.51
C SER A 271 -20.67 10.46 13.42
N GLN A 272 -20.43 10.34 14.73
CA GLN A 272 -21.50 10.13 15.71
C GLN A 272 -22.51 11.27 15.69
N LEU A 273 -22.05 12.53 15.64
CA LEU A 273 -22.92 13.69 15.60
C LEU A 273 -23.81 13.72 14.35
N VAL A 274 -23.22 13.55 13.17
CA VAL A 274 -23.95 13.63 11.88
C VAL A 274 -24.90 12.45 11.72
N PHE A 275 -24.44 11.21 11.93
CA PHE A 275 -25.28 10.04 11.68
C PHE A 275 -26.35 9.82 12.75
N SER A 276 -26.14 10.28 14.00
CA SER A 276 -27.22 10.29 14.99
C SER A 276 -28.30 11.32 14.66
N ALA A 277 -27.93 12.51 14.15
CA ALA A 277 -28.90 13.50 13.69
C ALA A 277 -29.70 13.00 12.48
N ILE A 278 -29.04 12.36 11.52
CA ILE A 278 -29.72 11.71 10.38
C ILE A 278 -30.67 10.60 10.86
N SER A 279 -30.23 9.78 11.82
CA SER A 279 -31.07 8.73 12.40
C SER A 279 -32.33 9.30 13.06
N GLN A 280 -32.18 10.37 13.83
CA GLN A 280 -33.29 11.01 14.52
C GLN A 280 -34.26 11.68 13.54
N ALA A 281 -33.75 12.43 12.56
CA ALA A 281 -34.57 13.03 11.51
C ALA A 281 -35.34 11.98 10.71
N SER A 282 -34.69 10.85 10.40
CA SER A 282 -35.35 9.71 9.74
C SER A 282 -36.45 9.11 10.60
N SER A 283 -36.20 8.87 11.89
CA SER A 283 -37.20 8.32 12.82
C SER A 283 -38.40 9.26 12.97
N ASP A 284 -38.17 10.56 13.14
CA ASP A 284 -39.24 11.55 13.31
C ASP A 284 -40.04 11.72 12.00
N SER A 285 -39.34 11.76 10.86
CA SER A 285 -39.97 11.83 9.53
C SER A 285 -40.84 10.60 9.27
N SER A 286 -40.34 9.39 9.53
CA SER A 286 -41.13 8.16 9.36
C SER A 286 -42.33 8.11 10.31
N GLY A 287 -42.17 8.59 11.54
CA GLY A 287 -43.25 8.65 12.52
C GLY A 287 -44.41 9.58 12.11
N ILE A 288 -44.11 10.69 11.45
CA ILE A 288 -45.12 11.72 11.09
C ILE A 288 -45.62 11.54 9.64
N PHE A 289 -44.75 11.14 8.71
CA PHE A 289 -44.99 11.16 7.26
C PHE A 289 -44.90 9.77 6.58
N GLY A 290 -44.68 8.68 7.32
CA GLY A 290 -44.31 7.36 6.76
C GLY A 290 -45.25 6.71 5.75
N LYS A 291 -46.46 7.23 5.54
CA LYS A 291 -47.39 6.75 4.50
C LYS A 291 -47.21 7.43 3.13
N GLU A 292 -46.37 8.46 3.06
CA GLU A 292 -46.28 9.37 1.92
C GLU A 292 -44.86 9.31 1.31
N PRO A 293 -44.70 8.72 0.10
CA PRO A 293 -43.37 8.49 -0.47
C PRO A 293 -42.62 9.76 -0.85
N ALA A 294 -43.31 10.88 -1.11
CA ALA A 294 -42.70 12.16 -1.47
C ALA A 294 -41.69 12.65 -0.41
N TYR A 295 -42.07 12.60 0.87
CA TYR A 295 -41.22 13.02 1.99
C TYR A 295 -40.06 12.07 2.27
N SER A 296 -40.19 10.80 1.86
CA SER A 296 -39.10 9.84 1.95
C SER A 296 -37.97 10.22 0.99
N SER A 297 -38.30 10.64 -0.24
CA SER A 297 -37.32 11.12 -1.22
C SER A 297 -36.61 12.41 -0.80
N GLU A 298 -37.35 13.34 -0.19
CA GLU A 298 -36.78 14.58 0.37
C GLU A 298 -35.81 14.27 1.53
N LEU A 299 -36.18 13.37 2.44
CA LEU A 299 -35.33 12.90 3.52
C LEU A 299 -34.03 12.25 3.00
N VAL A 300 -34.13 11.38 1.99
CA VAL A 300 -32.95 10.75 1.37
C VAL A 300 -32.04 11.79 0.73
N THR A 301 -32.61 12.79 0.06
CA THR A 301 -31.86 13.89 -0.56
C THR A 301 -31.12 14.71 0.50
N TRP A 302 -31.80 15.04 1.60
CA TRP A 302 -31.19 15.75 2.73
C TRP A 302 -30.07 14.92 3.38
N ALA A 303 -30.31 13.64 3.69
CA ALA A 303 -29.31 12.76 4.30
C ALA A 303 -28.07 12.59 3.41
N THR A 304 -28.27 12.52 2.08
CA THR A 304 -27.18 12.49 1.09
C THR A 304 -26.33 13.75 1.18
N LYS A 305 -26.96 14.94 1.15
CA LYS A 305 -26.25 16.23 1.28
C LYS A 305 -25.44 16.32 2.58
N GLN A 306 -26.01 15.89 3.71
CA GLN A 306 -25.30 15.92 4.99
C GLN A 306 -24.13 14.93 5.03
N THR A 307 -24.30 13.75 4.44
CA THR A 307 -23.23 12.75 4.34
C THR A 307 -22.09 13.22 3.44
N GLU A 308 -22.40 13.90 2.34
CA GLU A 308 -21.38 14.50 1.45
C GLU A 308 -20.61 15.60 2.16
N ALA A 309 -21.30 16.54 2.83
CA ALA A 309 -20.66 17.59 3.61
C ALA A 309 -19.74 17.03 4.71
N PHE A 310 -20.21 16.00 5.43
CA PHE A 310 -19.41 15.24 6.39
C PHE A 310 -18.16 14.64 5.74
N SER A 311 -18.30 13.99 4.59
CA SER A 311 -17.18 13.34 3.89
C SER A 311 -16.08 14.34 3.51
N LEU A 312 -16.47 15.56 3.10
CA LEU A 312 -15.53 16.62 2.75
C LEU A 312 -14.76 17.13 3.97
N LEU A 313 -15.42 17.25 5.12
CA LEU A 313 -14.77 17.66 6.37
C LEU A 313 -13.76 16.61 6.85
N VAL A 314 -14.13 15.33 6.85
CA VAL A 314 -13.23 14.23 7.22
C VAL A 314 -12.06 14.13 6.24
N LYS A 315 -12.33 14.28 4.94
CA LYS A 315 -11.28 14.36 3.91
C LYS A 315 -10.26 15.45 4.22
N ARG A 316 -10.73 16.67 4.51
CA ARG A 316 -9.88 17.84 4.74
C ARG A 316 -9.09 17.75 6.04
N HIS A 317 -9.73 17.33 7.13
CA HIS A 317 -9.18 17.49 8.48
C HIS A 317 -8.59 16.22 9.09
N ALA A 318 -8.85 15.04 8.53
CA ALA A 318 -8.32 13.76 9.03
C ALA A 318 -7.54 13.00 7.95
N LEU A 319 -8.14 12.79 6.76
CA LEU A 319 -7.59 11.83 5.79
C LEU A 319 -6.45 12.40 4.93
N ALA A 320 -6.57 13.63 4.43
CA ALA A 320 -5.61 14.17 3.45
C ALA A 320 -4.19 14.29 4.00
N SER A 321 -4.03 14.80 5.23
CA SER A 321 -2.71 14.92 5.87
C SER A 321 -2.12 13.55 6.21
N SER A 322 -2.94 12.63 6.73
CA SER A 322 -2.49 11.26 7.05
C SER A 322 -2.04 10.51 5.79
N ALA A 323 -2.81 10.59 4.71
CA ALA A 323 -2.47 9.94 3.44
C ALA A 323 -1.18 10.50 2.83
N ALA A 324 -0.99 11.82 2.85
CA ALA A 324 0.22 12.46 2.34
C ALA A 324 1.48 12.05 3.12
N ALA A 325 1.35 11.79 4.42
CA ALA A 325 2.45 11.31 5.27
C ALA A 325 2.67 9.78 5.20
N GLY A 326 1.91 9.05 4.37
CA GLY A 326 1.96 7.58 4.31
C GLY A 326 1.30 6.87 5.51
N GLY A 327 0.50 7.59 6.30
CA GLY A 327 -0.26 7.06 7.43
C GLY A 327 -1.47 6.25 6.99
N LEU A 328 -1.23 5.03 6.48
CA LEU A 328 -2.27 4.11 6.01
C LEU A 328 -3.27 3.76 7.12
N ARG A 329 -2.76 3.35 8.29
CA ARG A 329 -3.59 2.94 9.44
C ARG A 329 -4.62 3.99 9.80
N ALA A 330 -4.17 5.22 10.03
CA ALA A 330 -5.04 6.32 10.41
C ALA A 330 -6.07 6.67 9.33
N ALA A 331 -5.68 6.65 8.05
CA ALA A 331 -6.61 6.88 6.96
C ALA A 331 -7.68 5.78 6.88
N ALA A 332 -7.28 4.52 7.04
CA ALA A 332 -8.17 3.37 6.93
C ALA A 332 -9.09 3.24 8.15
N GLU A 333 -8.60 3.49 9.37
CA GLU A 333 -9.40 3.56 10.60
C GLU A 333 -10.46 4.67 10.52
N CYS A 334 -10.10 5.88 10.07
CA CYS A 334 -11.07 6.97 9.90
C CYS A 334 -12.20 6.60 8.92
N ALA A 335 -11.84 5.98 7.78
CA ALA A 335 -12.83 5.51 6.82
C ALA A 335 -13.73 4.43 7.43
N GLN A 336 -13.17 3.47 8.16
CA GLN A 336 -13.92 2.39 8.80
C GLN A 336 -14.88 2.89 9.88
N ILE A 337 -14.47 3.86 10.72
CA ILE A 337 -15.35 4.48 11.72
C ILE A 337 -16.58 5.08 11.05
N ALA A 338 -16.38 5.83 9.97
CA ALA A 338 -17.46 6.48 9.24
C ALA A 338 -18.40 5.47 8.56
N LEU A 339 -17.84 4.44 7.91
CA LEU A 339 -18.61 3.34 7.32
C LEU A 339 -19.39 2.55 8.39
N GLY A 340 -18.81 2.34 9.56
CA GLY A 340 -19.44 1.69 10.70
C GLY A 340 -20.73 2.38 11.12
N HIS A 341 -20.71 3.71 11.31
CA HIS A 341 -21.91 4.47 11.64
C HIS A 341 -22.95 4.50 10.50
N CYS A 342 -22.52 4.57 9.23
CA CYS A 342 -23.44 4.44 8.10
C CYS A 342 -24.15 3.07 8.05
N SER A 343 -23.44 1.99 8.36
CA SER A 343 -24.01 0.64 8.33
C SER A 343 -25.18 0.46 9.32
N LEU A 344 -25.17 1.21 10.42
CA LEU A 344 -26.28 1.24 11.38
C LEU A 344 -27.56 1.88 10.79
N LEU A 345 -27.41 2.81 9.86
CA LEU A 345 -28.52 3.44 9.15
C LEU A 345 -29.05 2.57 8.01
N GLU A 346 -28.17 1.77 7.39
CA GLU A 346 -28.55 0.78 6.37
C GLU A 346 -29.53 -0.26 6.91
N ALA A 347 -29.33 -0.71 8.15
CA ALA A 347 -30.26 -1.59 8.85
C ALA A 347 -31.67 -0.98 9.03
N ARG A 348 -31.82 0.34 8.88
CA ARG A 348 -33.08 1.09 8.96
C ARG A 348 -33.59 1.57 7.59
N GLY A 349 -33.01 1.08 6.49
CA GLY A 349 -33.46 1.38 5.13
C GLY A 349 -32.81 2.61 4.47
N LEU A 350 -31.76 3.19 5.07
CA LEU A 350 -31.05 4.35 4.52
C LEU A 350 -29.59 3.99 4.16
N SER A 351 -29.34 3.68 2.88
CA SER A 351 -27.99 3.31 2.41
C SER A 351 -27.15 4.51 2.00
N LEU A 352 -26.12 4.77 2.79
CA LEU A 352 -25.20 5.91 2.66
C LEU A 352 -23.73 5.48 2.48
N CYS A 353 -23.38 4.22 2.76
CA CYS A 353 -22.01 3.70 2.60
C CYS A 353 -21.42 3.94 1.20
N PRO A 354 -22.17 3.77 0.08
CA PRO A 354 -21.64 4.01 -1.26
C PRO A 354 -21.14 5.46 -1.47
N LEU A 355 -21.78 6.44 -0.83
CA LEU A 355 -21.39 7.85 -0.90
C LEU A 355 -20.03 8.07 -0.22
N LEU A 356 -19.84 7.50 0.98
CA LEU A 356 -18.57 7.58 1.69
C LEU A 356 -17.45 6.87 0.93
N LEU A 357 -17.72 5.68 0.40
CA LEU A 357 -16.73 4.92 -0.38
C LEU A 357 -16.25 5.71 -1.60
N LYS A 358 -17.14 6.43 -2.30
CA LYS A 358 -16.80 7.29 -3.44
C LYS A 358 -15.74 8.34 -3.07
N HIS A 359 -15.79 8.90 -1.86
CA HIS A 359 -14.86 9.94 -1.41
C HIS A 359 -13.63 9.40 -0.69
N PHE A 360 -13.77 8.34 0.12
CA PHE A 360 -12.70 7.83 0.97
C PHE A 360 -11.81 6.81 0.27
N LYS A 361 -12.35 5.95 -0.60
CA LYS A 361 -11.58 4.91 -1.29
C LYS A 361 -10.36 5.45 -2.05
N PRO A 362 -10.47 6.52 -2.86
CA PRO A 362 -9.30 7.06 -3.56
C PRO A 362 -8.20 7.56 -2.61
N ILE A 363 -8.58 8.11 -1.44
CA ILE A 363 -7.62 8.65 -0.47
C ILE A 363 -6.90 7.52 0.28
N VAL A 364 -7.64 6.48 0.65
CA VAL A 364 -7.05 5.29 1.30
C VAL A 364 -6.16 4.53 0.31
N GLU A 365 -6.55 4.44 -0.97
CA GLU A 365 -5.71 3.90 -2.04
C GLU A 365 -4.40 4.70 -2.19
N GLN A 366 -4.48 6.03 -2.16
CA GLN A 366 -3.29 6.89 -2.18
C GLN A 366 -2.38 6.65 -0.96
N ALA A 367 -2.97 6.52 0.24
CA ALA A 367 -2.22 6.22 1.46
C ALA A 367 -1.54 4.84 1.41
N LEU A 368 -2.23 3.86 0.82
CA LEU A 368 -1.71 2.50 0.61
C LEU A 368 -0.49 2.53 -0.31
N GLU A 369 -0.59 3.20 -1.46
CA GLU A 369 0.51 3.32 -2.42
C GLU A 369 1.71 4.06 -1.82
N ALA A 370 1.46 5.17 -1.12
CA ALA A 370 2.52 5.92 -0.43
C ALA A 370 3.23 5.08 0.64
N ASN A 371 2.48 4.27 1.39
CA ASN A 371 3.05 3.38 2.39
C ASN A 371 3.88 2.25 1.77
N LEU A 372 3.39 1.63 0.70
CA LEU A 372 4.13 0.59 -0.03
C LEU A 372 5.43 1.13 -0.63
N LYS A 373 5.38 2.30 -1.25
CA LYS A 373 6.57 3.00 -1.76
C LYS A 373 7.59 3.31 -0.65
N ARG A 374 7.11 3.73 0.53
CA ARG A 374 7.97 3.94 1.70
C ARG A 374 8.65 2.64 2.16
N ILE A 375 7.92 1.51 2.16
CA ILE A 375 8.51 0.20 2.49
C ILE A 375 9.59 -0.16 1.46
N GLU A 376 9.32 0.04 0.17
CA GLU A 376 10.28 -0.21 -0.91
C GLU A 376 11.55 0.64 -0.77
N GLU A 377 11.41 1.96 -0.60
CA GLU A 377 12.54 2.89 -0.46
C GLU A 377 13.37 2.58 0.78
N ASN A 378 12.73 2.33 1.92
CA ASN A 378 13.42 1.96 3.16
C ASN A 378 14.14 0.62 3.02
N THR A 379 13.52 -0.37 2.39
CA THR A 379 14.13 -1.69 2.23
C THR A 379 15.36 -1.62 1.33
N ALA A 380 15.28 -0.89 0.22
CA ALA A 380 16.43 -0.67 -0.66
C ALA A 380 17.57 0.08 0.05
N ALA A 381 17.25 1.10 0.86
CA ALA A 381 18.26 1.83 1.63
C ALA A 381 18.94 0.95 2.71
N MET A 382 18.18 0.07 3.37
CA MET A 382 18.72 -0.87 4.35
C MET A 382 19.58 -1.95 3.70
N ALA A 383 19.15 -2.48 2.54
CA ALA A 383 19.91 -3.46 1.76
C ALA A 383 21.24 -2.86 1.24
N ALA A 384 21.26 -1.57 0.89
CA ALA A 384 22.48 -0.88 0.49
C ALA A 384 23.55 -0.78 1.60
N ALA A 385 23.15 -0.87 2.88
CA ALA A 385 24.02 -0.80 4.04
C ALA A 385 24.14 -2.13 4.78
N ASP A 386 23.67 -3.23 4.18
CA ASP A 386 23.66 -4.56 4.80
C ASP A 386 25.01 -5.25 4.60
N ASP A 387 25.48 -5.94 5.64
CA ASP A 387 26.72 -6.74 5.61
C ASP A 387 26.49 -8.18 5.13
N TRP A 388 25.24 -8.53 4.86
CA TRP A 388 24.77 -9.84 4.43
C TRP A 388 24.98 -10.97 5.44
N VAL A 389 25.18 -10.63 6.72
CA VAL A 389 25.38 -11.62 7.78
C VAL A 389 24.04 -12.06 8.37
N LEU A 390 23.79 -13.37 8.38
CA LEU A 390 22.59 -13.95 8.99
C LEU A 390 22.66 -13.86 10.52
N THR A 391 21.74 -13.09 11.11
CA THR A 391 21.65 -12.89 12.56
C THR A 391 20.26 -13.29 13.08
N TYR A 392 20.19 -13.63 14.37
CA TYR A 392 18.91 -13.81 15.05
C TYR A 392 18.22 -12.46 15.27
N PRO A 393 16.88 -12.43 15.35
CA PRO A 393 16.18 -11.19 15.64
C PRO A 393 16.63 -10.62 17.01
N PRO A 394 16.80 -9.30 17.15
CA PRO A 394 17.23 -8.69 18.40
C PRO A 394 16.25 -9.00 19.54
N ALA A 395 16.80 -9.29 20.73
CA ALA A 395 16.02 -9.63 21.92
C ALA A 395 15.04 -8.48 22.27
N GLY A 396 13.73 -8.76 22.22
CA GLY A 396 12.67 -7.79 22.51
C GLY A 396 11.69 -7.51 21.35
N SER A 397 11.85 -8.14 20.18
CA SER A 397 10.86 -8.01 19.10
C SER A 397 9.50 -8.62 19.50
N ARG A 398 8.44 -7.81 19.48
CA ARG A 398 7.05 -8.22 19.80
C ARG A 398 6.52 -9.33 18.90
N HIS A 399 7.14 -9.53 17.74
CA HIS A 399 6.77 -10.56 16.76
C HIS A 399 7.70 -11.79 16.78
N ALA A 400 8.66 -11.84 17.71
CA ALA A 400 9.47 -13.04 17.94
C ALA A 400 8.65 -14.07 18.73
N SER A 401 7.81 -14.84 18.03
CA SER A 401 7.25 -16.05 18.63
C SER A 401 8.40 -16.99 19.00
N THR A 402 8.40 -17.52 20.23
CA THR A 402 9.46 -18.38 20.80
C THR A 402 9.72 -19.68 20.02
N ALA A 403 8.89 -20.00 19.02
CA ALA A 403 8.98 -21.24 18.24
C ALA A 403 9.85 -21.15 16.97
N PHE A 404 10.15 -19.95 16.44
CA PHE A 404 10.87 -19.79 15.17
C PHE A 404 11.80 -18.57 15.18
N GLN A 405 12.98 -18.70 15.79
CA GLN A 405 14.04 -17.72 15.63
C GLN A 405 14.78 -17.99 14.32
N ASN A 406 14.20 -17.54 13.21
CA ASN A 406 14.84 -17.71 11.91
C ASN A 406 15.96 -16.68 11.74
N LYS A 407 17.12 -17.12 11.25
CA LYS A 407 18.24 -16.23 10.94
C LYS A 407 17.96 -15.50 9.62
N LEU A 408 18.11 -14.18 9.62
CA LEU A 408 17.97 -13.29 8.46
C LEU A 408 19.05 -12.22 8.54
N THR A 409 19.35 -11.55 7.43
CA THR A 409 20.21 -10.36 7.46
C THR A 409 19.45 -9.15 8.03
N SER A 410 20.18 -8.07 8.31
CA SER A 410 19.61 -6.88 8.94
C SER A 410 18.51 -6.23 8.09
N SER A 411 18.69 -6.18 6.77
CA SER A 411 17.69 -5.66 5.83
C SER A 411 16.45 -6.54 5.76
N ALA A 412 16.62 -7.87 5.73
CA ALA A 412 15.53 -8.82 5.66
C ALA A 412 14.67 -8.84 6.93
N HIS A 413 15.29 -8.75 8.11
CA HIS A 413 14.56 -8.56 9.38
C HIS A 413 13.70 -7.31 9.35
N ARG A 414 14.27 -6.19 8.90
CA ARG A 414 13.55 -4.91 8.88
C ARG A 414 12.45 -4.88 7.84
N PHE A 415 12.66 -5.49 6.67
CA PHE A 415 11.63 -5.71 5.68
C PHE A 415 10.47 -6.55 6.26
N ASN A 416 10.76 -7.69 6.88
CA ASN A 416 9.73 -8.53 7.50
C ASN A 416 8.94 -7.77 8.57
N LEU A 417 9.60 -6.97 9.41
CA LEU A 417 8.93 -6.12 10.41
C LEU A 417 7.99 -5.10 9.75
N MET A 418 8.45 -4.37 8.74
CA MET A 418 7.60 -3.42 8.02
C MET A 418 6.38 -4.09 7.37
N VAL A 419 6.53 -5.32 6.87
CA VAL A 419 5.42 -6.09 6.30
C VAL A 419 4.47 -6.59 7.39
N GLN A 420 4.98 -7.00 8.55
CA GLN A 420 4.15 -7.39 9.70
C GLN A 420 3.32 -6.20 10.19
N ASP A 421 3.95 -5.04 10.40
CA ASP A 421 3.29 -3.78 10.75
C ASP A 421 2.24 -3.42 9.71
N PHE A 422 2.59 -3.52 8.41
CA PHE A 422 1.66 -3.30 7.31
C PHE A 422 0.40 -4.16 7.48
N PHE A 423 0.54 -5.48 7.69
CA PHE A 423 -0.57 -6.42 7.81
C PHE A 423 -1.37 -6.33 9.11
N GLU A 424 -0.84 -5.73 10.17
CA GLU A 424 -1.62 -5.42 11.38
C GLU A 424 -2.68 -4.35 11.11
N ASP A 425 -2.44 -3.47 10.14
CA ASP A 425 -3.26 -2.31 9.86
C ASP A 425 -4.20 -2.50 8.64
N VAL A 426 -4.32 -3.72 8.08
CA VAL A 426 -5.07 -3.99 6.82
C VAL A 426 -6.52 -4.42 7.06
N GLY A 427 -6.92 -4.78 8.28
CA GLY A 427 -8.33 -5.11 8.60
C GLY A 427 -9.34 -4.08 8.03
N PRO A 428 -9.12 -2.76 8.22
CA PRO A 428 -9.96 -1.72 7.62
C PRO A 428 -10.01 -1.74 6.08
N LEU A 429 -8.96 -2.18 5.39
CA LEU A 429 -8.88 -2.22 3.92
C LEU A 429 -9.78 -3.30 3.30
N LEU A 430 -10.12 -4.35 4.05
CA LEU A 430 -11.05 -5.39 3.59
C LEU A 430 -12.46 -4.83 3.39
N SER A 431 -12.90 -3.94 4.29
CA SER A 431 -14.22 -3.28 4.19
C SER A 431 -14.37 -2.45 2.90
N MET A 432 -13.25 -2.02 2.31
CA MET A 432 -13.19 -1.19 1.11
C MET A 432 -12.81 -1.98 -0.16
N GLN A 433 -12.69 -3.32 -0.05
CA GLN A 433 -12.25 -4.22 -1.11
C GLN A 433 -10.85 -3.88 -1.66
N LEU A 434 -9.93 -3.45 -0.78
CA LEU A 434 -8.56 -3.09 -1.13
C LEU A 434 -7.53 -4.18 -0.81
N GLY A 435 -7.96 -5.33 -0.29
CA GLY A 435 -7.07 -6.44 0.08
C GLY A 435 -6.25 -7.00 -1.08
N SER A 436 -6.85 -7.14 -2.27
CA SER A 436 -6.14 -7.61 -3.48
C SER A 436 -5.09 -6.60 -3.97
N LYS A 437 -5.42 -5.30 -3.96
CA LYS A 437 -4.46 -4.22 -4.27
C LYS A 437 -3.29 -4.19 -3.28
N ALA A 438 -3.57 -4.39 -1.99
CA ALA A 438 -2.53 -4.47 -0.95
C ALA A 438 -1.57 -5.65 -1.19
N LEU A 439 -2.09 -6.84 -1.52
CA LEU A 439 -1.27 -8.01 -1.84
C LEU A 439 -0.45 -7.85 -3.12
N GLU A 440 -1.03 -7.25 -4.15
CA GLU A 440 -0.33 -6.97 -5.41
C GLU A 440 0.78 -5.92 -5.19
N GLY A 441 0.49 -4.86 -4.44
CA GLY A 441 1.47 -3.85 -4.07
C GLY A 441 2.64 -4.46 -3.29
N LEU A 442 2.36 -5.30 -2.30
CA LEU A 442 3.41 -5.97 -1.53
C LEU A 442 4.23 -6.95 -2.38
N PHE A 443 3.61 -7.65 -3.32
CA PHE A 443 4.33 -8.49 -4.29
C PHE A 443 5.34 -7.66 -5.09
N ARG A 444 4.95 -6.46 -5.56
CA ARG A 444 5.86 -5.55 -6.28
C ARG A 444 7.02 -5.10 -5.40
N VAL A 445 6.75 -4.74 -4.14
CA VAL A 445 7.80 -4.36 -3.18
C VAL A 445 8.78 -5.52 -2.95
N PHE A 446 8.27 -6.76 -2.79
CA PHE A 446 9.14 -7.93 -2.66
C PHE A 446 9.95 -8.21 -3.93
N ASN A 447 9.36 -8.04 -5.12
CA ASN A 447 10.09 -8.16 -6.39
C ASN A 447 11.22 -7.13 -6.46
N SER A 448 10.95 -5.86 -6.13
CA SER A 448 11.96 -4.80 -6.05
C SER A 448 13.07 -5.13 -5.04
N TYR A 449 12.71 -5.72 -3.88
CA TYR A 449 13.71 -6.21 -2.93
C TYR A 449 14.60 -7.31 -3.52
N VAL A 450 14.03 -8.30 -4.22
CA VAL A 450 14.81 -9.34 -4.88
C VAL A 450 15.69 -8.78 -6.00
N ASP A 451 15.22 -7.79 -6.75
CA ASP A 451 16.02 -7.09 -7.77
C ASP A 451 17.20 -6.33 -7.12
N VAL A 452 17.06 -5.84 -5.88
CA VAL A 452 18.18 -5.32 -5.08
C VAL A 452 19.16 -6.43 -4.69
N LEU A 453 18.66 -7.61 -4.31
CA LEU A 453 19.51 -8.76 -3.97
C LEU A 453 20.28 -9.29 -5.19
N ILE A 454 19.65 -9.31 -6.38
CA ILE A 454 20.34 -9.68 -7.63
C ILE A 454 21.49 -8.72 -7.89
N ARG A 455 21.28 -7.40 -7.72
CA ARG A 455 22.34 -6.39 -7.87
C ARG A 455 23.45 -6.44 -6.81
N ALA A 456 23.24 -7.18 -5.72
CA ALA A 456 24.27 -7.41 -4.71
C ALA A 456 25.21 -8.57 -5.07
N LEU A 457 24.86 -9.40 -6.07
CA LEU A 457 25.69 -10.50 -6.56
C LEU A 457 26.89 -9.95 -7.37
N PRO A 458 28.12 -10.45 -7.18
CA PRO A 458 29.26 -10.00 -7.98
C PRO A 458 29.03 -10.15 -9.50
N GLY A 459 29.63 -9.29 -10.33
CA GLY A 459 29.47 -9.35 -11.80
C GLY A 459 28.11 -8.89 -12.36
N SER A 460 27.09 -8.61 -11.52
CA SER A 460 25.76 -8.18 -11.99
C SER A 460 25.70 -6.76 -12.57
N ILE A 461 26.76 -5.96 -12.43
CA ILE A 461 26.79 -4.54 -12.82
C ILE A 461 27.05 -4.39 -14.34
N GLU A 462 27.72 -5.35 -14.97
CA GLU A 462 28.16 -5.23 -16.37
C GLU A 462 27.04 -5.51 -17.40
N GLU A 463 26.01 -6.28 -17.04
CA GLU A 463 24.88 -6.59 -17.95
C GLU A 463 23.77 -5.52 -17.96
N GLU A 464 23.67 -4.68 -16.92
CA GLU A 464 22.53 -3.76 -16.72
C GLU A 464 22.73 -2.31 -17.20
N GLU A 465 23.96 -1.91 -17.58
CA GLU A 465 24.20 -0.57 -18.14
C GLU A 465 23.52 -0.33 -19.51
N ALA A 466 23.02 -1.39 -20.16
CA ALA A 466 22.35 -1.30 -21.45
C ALA A 466 20.83 -1.01 -21.39
N ASN A 467 20.13 -1.21 -20.25
CA ASN A 467 18.65 -1.33 -20.30
C ASN A 467 17.81 -0.55 -19.28
N PHE A 468 18.33 0.25 -18.34
CA PHE A 468 17.47 1.03 -17.43
C PHE A 468 18.01 2.43 -17.07
N GLU A 469 17.71 3.43 -17.89
CA GLU A 469 17.96 4.88 -17.61
C GLU A 469 17.05 5.49 -16.50
N GLY A 470 16.28 4.68 -15.75
CA GLY A 470 15.19 5.18 -14.89
C GLY A 470 15.35 5.01 -13.37
N SER A 471 16.22 4.13 -12.89
CA SER A 471 16.39 3.87 -11.45
C SER A 471 17.76 4.35 -11.00
N GLY A 472 17.83 5.54 -10.40
CA GLY A 472 19.09 6.12 -9.92
C GLY A 472 19.93 5.08 -9.17
N ASN A 473 21.20 4.95 -9.58
CA ASN A 473 22.20 4.03 -9.05
C ASN A 473 22.20 4.03 -7.51
N LYS A 474 21.39 3.16 -6.91
CA LYS A 474 21.47 2.85 -5.49
C LYS A 474 22.66 1.92 -5.36
N ILE A 475 23.79 2.46 -4.89
CA ILE A 475 25.00 1.71 -4.56
C ILE A 475 24.58 0.63 -3.55
N VAL A 476 24.67 -0.64 -3.94
CA VAL A 476 24.39 -1.79 -3.05
C VAL A 476 25.73 -2.38 -2.62
N GLN A 477 25.86 -2.76 -1.36
CA GLN A 477 27.06 -3.44 -0.88
C GLN A 477 27.13 -4.84 -1.52
N MET A 478 28.29 -5.19 -2.10
CA MET A 478 28.45 -6.47 -2.79
C MET A 478 28.55 -7.64 -1.82
N ALA A 479 27.93 -8.76 -2.17
CA ALA A 479 28.08 -10.03 -1.48
C ALA A 479 29.36 -10.74 -1.96
N GLU A 480 30.50 -10.32 -1.43
CA GLU A 480 31.82 -10.79 -1.89
C GLU A 480 32.06 -12.30 -1.64
N SER A 481 31.57 -12.85 -0.53
CA SER A 481 31.78 -14.25 -0.17
C SER A 481 30.63 -15.17 -0.60
N GLU A 482 30.92 -16.44 -0.90
CA GLU A 482 29.91 -17.48 -1.18
C GLU A 482 28.87 -17.56 -0.04
N ALA A 483 29.30 -17.38 1.22
CA ALA A 483 28.41 -17.33 2.38
C ALA A 483 27.44 -16.12 2.31
N ASN A 484 27.93 -14.93 1.97
CA ASN A 484 27.08 -13.75 1.82
C ASN A 484 26.07 -13.92 0.67
N GLN A 485 26.49 -14.51 -0.44
CA GLN A 485 25.63 -14.75 -1.60
C GLN A 485 24.53 -15.78 -1.27
N LEU A 486 24.88 -16.86 -0.55
CA LEU A 486 23.90 -17.81 -0.01
C LEU A 486 22.96 -17.15 1.02
N ALA A 487 23.40 -16.12 1.76
CA ALA A 487 22.55 -15.38 2.69
C ALA A 487 21.44 -14.62 1.95
N LEU A 488 21.72 -14.07 0.77
CA LEU A 488 20.72 -13.41 -0.07
C LEU A 488 19.60 -14.39 -0.45
N LEU A 489 19.97 -15.60 -0.90
CA LEU A 489 19.03 -16.67 -1.21
C LEU A 489 18.27 -17.15 0.04
N ALA A 490 18.95 -17.26 1.19
CA ALA A 490 18.34 -17.65 2.45
C ALA A 490 17.26 -16.67 2.92
N ASN A 491 17.53 -15.35 2.78
CA ASN A 491 16.57 -14.28 3.04
C ASN A 491 15.35 -14.40 2.13
N ALA A 492 15.56 -14.37 0.81
CA ALA A 492 14.49 -14.32 -0.18
C ALA A 492 13.57 -15.55 -0.09
N SER A 493 14.16 -16.74 0.02
CA SER A 493 13.42 -17.99 0.16
C SER A 493 12.61 -18.04 1.46
N LEU A 494 13.11 -17.48 2.57
CA LEU A 494 12.43 -17.56 3.87
C LEU A 494 11.24 -16.60 3.91
N LEU A 495 11.45 -15.40 3.38
CA LEU A 495 10.42 -14.39 3.21
C LEU A 495 9.29 -14.95 2.32
N ALA A 496 9.62 -15.51 1.15
CA ALA A 496 8.65 -16.00 0.19
C ALA A 496 7.90 -17.27 0.65
N ASP A 497 8.59 -18.22 1.28
CA ASP A 497 8.00 -19.53 1.60
C ASP A 497 7.19 -19.50 2.90
N GLU A 498 7.65 -18.74 3.90
CA GLU A 498 7.07 -18.73 5.24
C GLU A 498 6.54 -17.37 5.68
N LEU A 499 7.39 -16.35 5.75
CA LEU A 499 7.09 -15.14 6.54
C LEU A 499 6.00 -14.28 5.89
N LEU A 500 6.13 -13.99 4.60
CA LEU A 500 5.14 -13.19 3.86
C LEU A 500 3.80 -13.92 3.73
N PRO A 501 3.72 -15.22 3.36
CA PRO A 501 2.47 -15.97 3.39
C PRO A 501 1.80 -16.00 4.77
N ARG A 502 2.57 -16.19 5.85
CA ARG A 502 2.04 -16.15 7.23
C ARG A 502 1.46 -14.78 7.58
N ALA A 503 2.13 -13.70 7.20
CA ALA A 503 1.62 -12.35 7.44
C ALA A 503 0.34 -12.07 6.64
N ALA A 504 0.29 -12.51 5.37
CA ALA A 504 -0.88 -12.39 4.50
C ALA A 504 -2.10 -13.20 4.98
N MET A 505 -1.93 -14.25 5.80
CA MET A 505 -3.07 -14.99 6.38
C MET A 505 -3.99 -14.10 7.21
N LYS A 506 -3.47 -13.00 7.79
CA LYS A 506 -4.27 -12.01 8.53
C LYS A 506 -5.38 -11.40 7.66
N LEU A 507 -5.20 -11.30 6.33
CA LEU A 507 -6.22 -10.79 5.41
C LEU A 507 -7.39 -11.74 5.16
N SER A 508 -7.20 -13.04 5.42
CA SER A 508 -8.22 -14.06 5.14
C SER A 508 -9.10 -14.39 6.34
N LEU A 509 -8.63 -14.15 7.57
CA LEU A 509 -9.44 -14.43 8.77
C LEU A 509 -10.67 -13.51 8.88
N ASP A 510 -10.55 -12.24 8.50
CA ASP A 510 -11.63 -11.26 8.64
C ASP A 510 -12.76 -11.40 7.60
N GLN A 511 -12.58 -12.18 6.53
CA GLN A 511 -13.67 -12.48 5.59
C GLN A 511 -14.74 -13.40 6.19
N THR A 512 -14.46 -14.06 7.32
CA THR A 512 -15.37 -15.03 7.95
C THR A 512 -16.28 -14.44 9.03
N GLY A 513 -16.12 -13.16 9.39
CA GLY A 513 -16.93 -12.49 10.42
C GLY A 513 -18.43 -12.35 10.11
N HIS A 514 -18.88 -12.70 8.91
CA HIS A 514 -20.29 -12.63 8.51
C HIS A 514 -20.99 -13.96 8.22
N ARG A 515 -20.40 -15.12 8.54
CA ARG A 515 -21.13 -16.39 8.50
C ARG A 515 -20.79 -17.26 9.71
N THR A 516 -21.70 -17.27 10.68
CA THR A 516 -21.86 -18.33 11.68
C THR A 516 -21.97 -19.68 10.97
N ASP A 517 -20.91 -20.48 10.98
CA ASP A 517 -20.99 -21.92 10.73
C ASP A 517 -19.75 -22.64 11.28
N ASP A 518 -19.66 -22.70 12.61
CA ASP A 518 -18.65 -23.43 13.38
C ASP A 518 -18.97 -24.93 13.43
N LEU A 519 -18.86 -25.66 12.32
CA LEU A 519 -18.95 -27.14 12.33
C LEU A 519 -18.31 -27.78 11.07
N ARG A 520 -17.01 -27.58 10.78
CA ARG A 520 -16.30 -28.40 9.76
C ARG A 520 -14.88 -28.83 10.13
N ARG A 521 -14.56 -30.06 9.71
CA ARG A 521 -13.37 -30.87 10.05
C ARG A 521 -12.03 -30.24 9.62
N PRO A 522 -10.90 -30.59 10.28
CA PRO A 522 -9.57 -30.01 10.03
C PRO A 522 -9.04 -30.18 8.60
N SER A 523 -9.46 -31.22 7.88
CA SER A 523 -8.99 -31.54 6.52
C SER A 523 -9.44 -30.54 5.46
N ASP A 524 -10.54 -29.81 5.67
CA ASP A 524 -11.02 -28.79 4.73
C ASP A 524 -10.29 -27.44 4.87
N ARG A 525 -9.41 -27.28 5.87
CA ARG A 525 -8.62 -26.03 6.03
C ARG A 525 -7.53 -25.87 4.96
N GLN A 526 -7.00 -26.97 4.40
CA GLN A 526 -5.91 -26.93 3.41
C GLN A 526 -6.35 -26.41 2.03
N ASN A 527 -7.65 -26.45 1.72
CA ASN A 527 -8.19 -25.99 0.43
C ASN A 527 -8.73 -24.55 0.45
N ARG A 528 -8.60 -23.82 1.56
CA ARG A 528 -9.41 -22.61 1.79
C ARG A 528 -9.07 -21.38 0.93
N ASN A 529 -7.87 -21.21 0.39
CA ASN A 529 -7.50 -19.97 -0.32
C ASN A 529 -6.65 -20.21 -1.60
N PRO A 530 -7.26 -20.38 -2.79
CA PRO A 530 -6.53 -20.50 -4.05
C PRO A 530 -5.69 -19.24 -4.37
N GLU A 531 -6.19 -18.05 -4.02
CA GLU A 531 -5.48 -16.77 -4.22
C GLU A 531 -4.18 -16.69 -3.42
N GLN A 532 -4.16 -17.16 -2.17
CA GLN A 532 -2.94 -17.19 -1.36
C GLN A 532 -1.91 -18.18 -1.92
N ARG A 533 -2.36 -19.31 -2.47
CA ARG A 533 -1.47 -20.28 -3.15
C ARG A 533 -0.88 -19.70 -4.42
N GLU A 534 -1.67 -18.99 -5.21
CA GLU A 534 -1.19 -18.27 -6.40
C GLU A 534 -0.18 -17.19 -6.01
N TRP A 535 -0.50 -16.38 -5.00
CA TRP A 535 0.40 -15.34 -4.51
C TRP A 535 1.72 -15.93 -4.00
N LYS A 536 1.69 -17.01 -3.21
CA LYS A 536 2.90 -17.74 -2.78
C LYS A 536 3.70 -18.26 -3.98
N ARG A 537 3.05 -18.83 -5.00
CA ARG A 537 3.72 -19.27 -6.23
C ARG A 537 4.43 -18.11 -6.95
N ARG A 538 3.78 -16.95 -7.04
CA ARG A 538 4.37 -15.74 -7.61
C ARG A 538 5.60 -15.28 -6.81
N LEU A 539 5.53 -15.27 -5.48
CA LEU A 539 6.69 -14.94 -4.64
C LEU A 539 7.87 -15.89 -4.87
N LEU A 540 7.61 -17.21 -4.92
CA LEU A 540 8.64 -18.21 -5.19
C LEU A 540 9.24 -18.06 -6.59
N SER A 541 8.43 -17.71 -7.59
CA SER A 541 8.93 -17.42 -8.95
C SER A 541 9.88 -16.21 -8.98
N THR A 542 9.67 -15.21 -8.12
CA THR A 542 10.64 -14.12 -7.96
C THR A 542 11.95 -14.61 -7.33
N VAL A 543 11.89 -15.50 -6.33
CA VAL A 543 13.09 -16.12 -5.75
C VAL A 543 13.86 -16.95 -6.77
N ASP A 544 13.16 -17.63 -7.69
CA ASP A 544 13.79 -18.38 -8.76
C ASP A 544 14.62 -17.49 -9.70
N LYS A 545 14.25 -16.21 -9.90
CA LYS A 545 15.09 -15.26 -10.67
C LYS A 545 16.45 -15.03 -10.00
N LEU A 546 16.47 -14.83 -8.68
CA LEU A 546 17.70 -14.68 -7.90
C LEU A 546 18.52 -15.96 -7.93
N LYS A 547 17.87 -17.13 -7.82
CA LYS A 547 18.51 -18.44 -7.93
C LYS A 547 19.19 -18.61 -9.30
N ASP A 548 18.51 -18.23 -10.38
CA ASP A 548 19.03 -18.32 -11.74
C ASP A 548 20.19 -17.35 -11.97
N ALA A 549 20.10 -16.12 -11.43
CA ALA A 549 21.21 -15.15 -11.46
C ALA A 549 22.45 -15.67 -10.72
N PHE A 550 22.27 -16.18 -9.50
CA PHE A 550 23.33 -16.80 -8.70
C PHE A 550 23.99 -17.98 -9.44
N CYS A 551 23.19 -18.89 -10.02
CA CYS A 551 23.73 -20.05 -10.72
C CYS A 551 24.48 -19.65 -11.99
N ARG A 552 23.96 -18.66 -12.73
CA ARG A 552 24.61 -18.12 -13.93
C ARG A 552 25.95 -17.51 -13.59
N GLN A 553 26.00 -16.62 -12.60
CA GLN A 553 27.22 -15.95 -12.19
C GLN A 553 28.29 -16.97 -11.78
N HIS A 554 27.94 -17.93 -10.92
CA HIS A 554 28.89 -18.95 -10.49
C HIS A 554 29.32 -19.93 -11.57
N ALA A 555 28.51 -20.13 -12.61
CA ALA A 555 28.91 -20.88 -13.79
C ALA A 555 29.88 -20.06 -14.65
N LEU A 556 29.64 -18.76 -14.83
CA LEU A 556 30.56 -17.86 -15.53
C LEU A 556 31.91 -17.78 -14.83
N ASP A 557 31.93 -17.60 -13.50
CA ASP A 557 33.17 -17.58 -12.69
C ASP A 557 33.96 -18.90 -12.77
N LEU A 558 33.32 -20.00 -13.14
CA LEU A 558 33.94 -21.32 -13.26
C LEU A 558 34.44 -21.58 -14.69
N ILE A 559 33.68 -21.11 -15.69
CA ILE A 559 33.96 -21.37 -17.10
C ILE A 559 34.96 -20.37 -17.66
N PHE A 560 34.95 -19.13 -17.18
CA PHE A 560 35.79 -18.06 -17.70
C PHE A 560 36.79 -17.56 -16.65
N THR A 561 37.98 -17.22 -17.14
CA THR A 561 39.00 -16.49 -16.37
C THR A 561 38.65 -15.02 -16.22
N GLU A 562 39.33 -14.32 -15.31
CA GLU A 562 39.24 -12.85 -15.19
C GLU A 562 39.69 -12.11 -16.47
N GLU A 563 40.48 -12.76 -17.33
CA GLU A 563 40.97 -12.21 -18.60
C GLU A 563 40.00 -12.47 -19.78
N GLY A 564 38.93 -13.25 -19.54
CA GLY A 564 37.90 -13.57 -20.53
C GLY A 564 38.14 -14.87 -21.32
N ASP A 565 39.26 -15.56 -21.08
CA ASP A 565 39.55 -16.87 -21.67
C ASP A 565 38.69 -17.97 -21.03
N SER A 566 38.27 -18.95 -21.84
CA SER A 566 37.49 -20.10 -21.37
C SER A 566 38.39 -21.19 -20.80
N HIS A 567 38.13 -21.63 -19.57
CA HIS A 567 38.64 -22.87 -18.97
C HIS A 567 38.05 -24.12 -19.61
N LEU A 568 36.95 -23.98 -20.36
CA LEU A 568 36.25 -25.06 -21.05
C LEU A 568 36.37 -24.86 -22.56
N SER A 569 37.48 -25.30 -23.14
CA SER A 569 37.75 -25.22 -24.58
C SER A 569 37.88 -26.61 -25.19
N ALA A 570 37.67 -26.72 -26.51
CA ALA A 570 37.82 -27.96 -27.26
C ALA A 570 39.27 -28.50 -27.20
N ASP A 571 40.26 -27.60 -27.18
CA ASP A 571 41.67 -27.91 -27.09
C ASP A 571 42.01 -28.79 -25.86
N MET A 572 41.28 -28.61 -24.75
CA MET A 572 41.44 -29.44 -23.55
C MET A 572 41.30 -30.94 -23.83
N TYR A 573 40.47 -31.33 -24.81
CA TYR A 573 40.29 -32.72 -25.21
C TYR A 573 41.10 -33.09 -26.45
N ILE A 574 41.29 -32.16 -27.39
CA ILE A 574 42.02 -32.41 -28.64
C ILE A 574 43.53 -32.58 -28.38
N ASP A 575 44.11 -31.86 -27.41
CA ASP A 575 45.54 -31.90 -27.13
C ASP A 575 45.99 -33.14 -26.34
N VAL A 576 45.05 -33.90 -25.75
CA VAL A 576 45.34 -35.07 -24.91
C VAL A 576 46.12 -36.14 -25.69
N ASP A 577 45.74 -36.37 -26.94
CA ASP A 577 46.38 -37.34 -27.82
C ASP A 577 47.78 -36.92 -28.30
N GLY A 578 48.17 -35.66 -28.10
CA GLY A 578 49.48 -35.11 -28.49
C GLY A 578 50.58 -35.25 -27.43
N ASN A 579 50.21 -35.48 -26.16
CA ASN A 579 51.14 -35.69 -25.05
C ASN A 579 51.35 -37.21 -24.85
N GLY A 580 52.61 -37.69 -24.92
CA GLY A 580 52.96 -39.12 -24.94
C GLY A 580 52.48 -39.97 -23.73
N GLU A 581 52.62 -41.29 -23.88
CA GLU A 581 51.96 -42.45 -23.23
C GLU A 581 51.74 -42.51 -21.69
N ASP A 582 52.09 -41.50 -20.89
CA ASP A 582 51.86 -41.48 -19.44
C ASP A 582 50.68 -40.55 -19.07
N VAL A 583 49.45 -40.93 -19.45
CA VAL A 583 48.22 -40.20 -19.06
C VAL A 583 47.69 -40.77 -17.74
N ASP A 584 47.87 -40.01 -16.66
CA ASP A 584 47.20 -40.25 -15.38
C ASP A 584 45.71 -39.86 -15.49
N TRP A 585 44.84 -40.86 -15.57
CA TRP A 585 43.39 -40.65 -15.72
C TRP A 585 42.78 -40.00 -14.49
N PHE A 586 42.27 -38.79 -14.67
CA PHE A 586 41.61 -38.00 -13.63
C PHE A 586 40.61 -37.03 -14.28
N PRO A 587 39.49 -36.67 -13.62
CA PRO A 587 38.56 -35.69 -14.17
C PRO A 587 39.26 -34.37 -14.49
N SER A 588 38.84 -33.67 -15.54
CA SER A 588 39.43 -32.39 -15.96
C SER A 588 39.23 -31.31 -14.90
N LEU A 589 40.17 -30.37 -14.83
CA LEU A 589 40.29 -29.39 -13.74
C LEU A 589 38.97 -28.66 -13.45
N ILE A 590 38.26 -28.20 -14.49
CA ILE A 590 36.97 -27.49 -14.33
C ILE A 590 35.90 -28.33 -13.61
N PHE A 591 35.84 -29.64 -13.85
CA PHE A 591 34.88 -30.52 -13.18
C PHE A 591 35.32 -30.89 -11.76
N GLN A 592 36.63 -30.93 -11.50
CA GLN A 592 37.16 -31.01 -10.12
C GLN A 592 36.78 -29.75 -9.32
N GLU A 593 36.94 -28.57 -9.92
CA GLU A 593 36.58 -27.28 -9.32
C GLU A 593 35.07 -27.16 -9.10
N LEU A 594 34.24 -27.64 -10.05
CA LEU A 594 32.80 -27.73 -9.90
C LEU A 594 32.43 -28.61 -8.68
N PHE A 595 33.03 -29.80 -8.58
CA PHE A 595 32.81 -30.70 -7.45
C PHE A 595 33.20 -30.05 -6.12
N ALA A 596 34.39 -29.43 -6.06
CA ALA A 596 34.87 -28.74 -4.87
C ALA A 596 33.94 -27.57 -4.47
N LYS A 597 33.51 -26.75 -5.44
CA LYS A 597 32.58 -25.62 -5.24
C LYS A 597 31.23 -26.10 -4.72
N LEU A 598 30.66 -27.13 -5.33
CA LEU A 598 29.39 -27.73 -4.88
C LEU A 598 29.47 -28.27 -3.45
N ASN A 599 30.57 -28.92 -3.06
CA ASN A 599 30.76 -29.39 -1.68
C ASN A 599 30.90 -28.25 -0.68
N ARG A 600 31.66 -27.19 -1.02
CA ARG A 600 31.77 -25.98 -0.17
C ARG A 600 30.40 -25.33 0.02
N MET A 601 29.66 -25.12 -1.07
CA MET A 601 28.31 -24.55 -1.03
C MET A 601 27.31 -25.44 -0.29
N ALA A 602 27.38 -26.76 -0.45
CA ALA A 602 26.54 -27.69 0.29
C ALA A 602 26.78 -27.61 1.80
N GLY A 603 28.05 -27.50 2.22
CA GLY A 603 28.43 -27.28 3.62
C GLY A 603 27.85 -25.99 4.19
N LEU A 604 28.03 -24.87 3.49
CA LEU A 604 27.47 -23.57 3.88
C LEU A 604 25.92 -23.60 3.90
N ALA A 605 25.30 -24.21 2.90
CA ALA A 605 23.85 -24.27 2.76
C ALA A 605 23.18 -25.09 3.88
N ALA A 606 23.85 -26.13 4.40
CA ALA A 606 23.32 -26.93 5.50
C ALA A 606 22.96 -26.10 6.74
N ASP A 607 23.78 -25.08 7.04
CA ASP A 607 23.58 -24.19 8.19
C ASP A 607 22.57 -23.06 7.91
N MET A 608 22.44 -22.63 6.66
CA MET A 608 21.63 -21.47 6.26
C MET A 608 20.19 -21.83 5.88
N PHE A 609 19.96 -23.07 5.44
CA PHE A 609 18.66 -23.59 5.00
C PHE A 609 18.10 -24.69 5.92
N VAL A 610 18.34 -24.60 7.23
CA VAL A 610 17.76 -25.53 8.23
C VAL A 610 16.24 -25.57 8.09
N GLY A 611 15.68 -26.78 7.90
CA GLY A 611 14.25 -27.00 7.64
C GLY A 611 13.79 -26.70 6.21
N ARG A 612 14.71 -26.34 5.32
CA ARG A 612 14.50 -26.00 3.90
C ARG A 612 15.51 -26.69 2.99
N GLU A 613 15.86 -27.93 3.31
CA GLU A 613 16.89 -28.72 2.62
C GLU A 613 16.57 -28.95 1.14
N ARG A 614 15.29 -28.95 0.79
CA ARG A 614 14.82 -29.03 -0.61
C ARG A 614 15.26 -27.82 -1.44
N PHE A 615 15.33 -26.63 -0.84
CA PHE A 615 15.79 -25.44 -1.53
C PHE A 615 17.29 -25.54 -1.82
N ALA A 616 18.09 -25.93 -0.81
CA ALA A 616 19.53 -26.17 -0.97
C ALA A 616 19.82 -27.23 -2.05
N THR A 617 19.09 -28.35 -2.02
CA THR A 617 19.23 -29.40 -3.05
C THR A 617 18.86 -28.89 -4.44
N SER A 618 17.76 -28.12 -4.56
CA SER A 618 17.35 -27.51 -5.82
C SER A 618 18.36 -26.47 -6.34
N LEU A 619 19.06 -25.77 -5.45
CA LEU A 619 20.09 -24.81 -5.81
C LEU A 619 21.31 -25.51 -6.41
N LEU A 620 21.84 -26.54 -5.73
CA LEU A 620 22.98 -27.32 -6.22
C LEU A 620 22.66 -28.03 -7.55
N MET A 621 21.43 -28.55 -7.66
CA MET A 621 20.90 -29.12 -8.89
C MET A 621 20.93 -28.10 -10.03
N ARG A 622 20.40 -26.89 -9.78
CA ARG A 622 20.33 -25.83 -10.78
C ARG A 622 21.73 -25.36 -11.20
N LEU A 623 22.65 -25.18 -10.27
CA LEU A 623 24.03 -24.80 -10.56
C LEU A 623 24.74 -25.83 -11.45
N THR A 624 24.61 -27.12 -11.11
CA THR A 624 25.20 -28.21 -11.91
C THR A 624 24.59 -28.28 -13.30
N GLU A 625 23.26 -28.14 -13.41
CA GLU A 625 22.57 -28.06 -14.70
C GLU A 625 23.06 -26.88 -15.54
N THR A 626 23.24 -25.70 -14.93
CA THR A 626 23.65 -24.49 -15.65
C THR A 626 25.02 -24.68 -16.32
N VAL A 627 25.99 -25.29 -15.64
CA VAL A 627 27.32 -25.56 -16.21
C VAL A 627 27.23 -26.56 -17.36
N ILE A 628 26.50 -27.67 -17.19
CA ILE A 628 26.40 -28.70 -18.23
C ILE A 628 25.59 -28.25 -19.44
N LEU A 629 24.53 -27.48 -19.24
CA LEU A 629 23.76 -26.92 -20.35
C LEU A 629 24.56 -25.87 -21.13
N TRP A 630 25.48 -25.16 -20.48
CA TRP A 630 26.40 -24.26 -21.17
C TRP A 630 27.30 -25.03 -22.14
N LEU A 631 28.00 -26.08 -21.67
CA LEU A 631 28.84 -26.93 -22.52
C LEU A 631 28.05 -27.61 -23.66
N SER A 632 26.87 -28.14 -23.33
CA SER A 632 26.01 -28.80 -24.31
C SER A 632 25.55 -27.86 -25.44
N GLY A 633 25.44 -26.56 -25.14
CA GLY A 633 24.96 -25.52 -26.03
C GLY A 633 26.04 -24.62 -26.62
N ASP A 634 27.31 -24.81 -26.27
CA ASP A 634 28.43 -24.00 -26.78
C ASP A 634 28.77 -24.41 -28.22
N GLN A 635 28.29 -23.64 -29.18
CA GLN A 635 28.53 -23.91 -30.59
C GLN A 635 30.02 -23.81 -30.95
N SER A 636 30.76 -22.84 -30.41
CA SER A 636 32.18 -22.69 -30.72
C SER A 636 33.00 -23.90 -30.28
N PHE A 637 32.73 -24.42 -29.09
CA PHE A 637 33.35 -25.66 -28.61
C PHE A 637 33.09 -26.85 -29.54
N TRP A 638 31.85 -27.01 -30.04
CA TRP A 638 31.51 -28.14 -30.90
C TRP A 638 32.04 -27.96 -32.33
N ASP A 639 32.04 -26.73 -32.87
CA ASP A 639 32.62 -26.44 -34.19
C ASP A 639 34.12 -26.80 -34.22
N ASP A 640 34.86 -26.50 -33.16
CA ASP A 640 36.29 -26.86 -33.05
C ASP A 640 36.52 -28.38 -32.95
N ILE A 641 35.60 -29.13 -32.35
CA ILE A 641 35.67 -30.60 -32.25
C ILE A 641 35.28 -31.29 -33.57
N GLU A 642 34.25 -30.79 -34.25
CA GLU A 642 33.66 -31.43 -35.44
C GLU A 642 34.36 -31.00 -36.74
N GLU A 643 34.69 -29.72 -36.87
CA GLU A 643 35.22 -29.10 -38.10
C GLU A 643 36.63 -28.53 -37.94
N GLY A 644 37.20 -28.61 -36.73
CA GLY A 644 38.52 -28.07 -36.41
C GLY A 644 39.69 -28.77 -37.14
N PRO A 645 40.88 -28.15 -37.11
CA PRO A 645 42.06 -28.63 -37.85
C PRO A 645 42.61 -29.96 -37.31
N ARG A 646 42.29 -30.31 -36.06
CA ARG A 646 42.67 -31.56 -35.40
C ARG A 646 41.40 -32.24 -34.90
N PRO A 647 41.09 -33.47 -35.34
CA PRO A 647 39.92 -34.18 -34.86
C PRO A 647 40.11 -34.67 -33.42
N LEU A 648 39.01 -34.93 -32.73
CA LEU A 648 39.00 -35.60 -31.42
C LEU A 648 39.65 -36.99 -31.52
N GLY A 649 40.70 -37.25 -30.74
CA GLY A 649 41.37 -38.55 -30.70
C GLY A 649 40.82 -39.49 -29.62
N PRO A 650 41.32 -40.75 -29.56
CA PRO A 650 40.83 -41.76 -28.62
C PRO A 650 40.99 -41.37 -27.15
N LEU A 651 42.12 -40.75 -26.78
CA LEU A 651 42.36 -40.32 -25.41
C LEU A 651 41.49 -39.12 -25.04
N GLY A 652 41.31 -38.16 -25.96
CA GLY A 652 40.38 -37.05 -25.81
C GLY A 652 38.92 -37.50 -25.61
N LEU A 653 38.45 -38.45 -26.43
CA LEU A 653 37.10 -39.03 -26.29
C LEU A 653 36.92 -39.68 -24.91
N ARG A 654 37.91 -40.46 -24.46
CA ARG A 654 37.88 -41.11 -23.16
C ARG A 654 37.88 -40.12 -22.00
N GLN A 655 38.62 -39.01 -22.11
CA GLN A 655 38.62 -37.94 -21.11
C GLN A 655 37.26 -37.23 -21.02
N LEU A 656 36.65 -36.87 -22.15
CA LEU A 656 35.32 -36.26 -22.18
C LEU A 656 34.25 -37.19 -21.59
N TYR A 657 34.32 -38.48 -21.92
CA TYR A 657 33.42 -39.48 -21.35
C TYR A 657 33.60 -39.61 -19.84
N LEU A 658 34.85 -39.64 -19.35
CA LEU A 658 35.17 -39.66 -17.92
C LEU A 658 34.60 -38.43 -17.20
N ASP A 659 34.74 -37.23 -17.76
CA ASP A 659 34.21 -36.00 -17.17
C ASP A 659 32.70 -36.01 -17.03
N MET A 660 32.00 -36.47 -18.06
CA MET A 660 30.54 -36.59 -18.05
C MET A 660 30.06 -37.65 -17.04
N LYS A 661 30.76 -38.79 -16.95
CA LYS A 661 30.50 -39.82 -15.92
C LYS A 661 30.77 -39.28 -14.52
N PHE A 662 31.85 -38.52 -14.34
CA PHE A 662 32.20 -37.91 -13.05
C PHE A 662 31.10 -36.95 -12.56
N VAL A 663 30.57 -36.10 -13.44
CA VAL A 663 29.45 -35.20 -13.13
C VAL A 663 28.19 -35.96 -12.72
N MET A 664 27.82 -36.99 -13.48
CA MET A 664 26.68 -37.85 -13.14
C MET A 664 26.89 -38.55 -11.80
N TYR A 665 28.10 -39.04 -11.56
CA TYR A 665 28.46 -39.77 -10.36
C TYR A 665 28.37 -38.89 -9.11
N PHE A 666 29.05 -37.74 -9.08
CA PHE A 666 28.98 -36.88 -7.89
C PHE A 666 27.58 -36.27 -7.68
N ALA A 667 26.83 -35.99 -8.75
CA ALA A 667 25.47 -35.44 -8.63
C ALA A 667 24.50 -36.47 -8.06
N SER A 668 24.69 -37.75 -8.39
CA SER A 668 23.92 -38.85 -7.83
C SER A 668 24.18 -39.02 -6.33
N GLN A 669 25.46 -38.99 -5.91
CA GLN A 669 25.87 -39.09 -4.51
C GLN A 669 25.36 -37.92 -3.67
N GLY A 670 25.44 -36.70 -4.23
CA GLY A 670 24.94 -35.48 -3.60
C GLY A 670 23.41 -35.31 -3.63
N ARG A 671 22.67 -36.24 -4.26
CA ARG A 671 21.20 -36.22 -4.41
C ARG A 671 20.65 -35.00 -5.17
N TYR A 672 21.45 -34.41 -6.06
CA TYR A 672 21.04 -33.30 -6.92
C TYR A 672 21.09 -33.65 -8.40
N LEU A 673 21.19 -34.94 -8.75
CA LEU A 673 21.01 -35.42 -10.11
C LEU A 673 19.57 -35.17 -10.60
N SER A 674 19.45 -34.45 -11.71
CA SER A 674 18.16 -34.14 -12.33
C SER A 674 18.00 -34.79 -13.71
N ARG A 675 16.76 -34.77 -14.23
CA ARG A 675 16.47 -35.21 -15.59
C ARG A 675 17.14 -34.33 -16.65
N ASN A 676 17.24 -33.03 -16.39
CA ASN A 676 17.88 -32.10 -17.33
C ASN A 676 19.38 -32.34 -17.37
N LEU A 677 20.01 -32.54 -16.21
CA LEU A 677 21.43 -32.85 -16.09
C LEU A 677 21.75 -34.18 -16.80
N HIS A 678 20.96 -35.22 -16.54
CA HIS A 678 21.11 -36.51 -17.20
C HIS A 678 20.93 -36.41 -18.72
N ARG A 679 19.97 -35.61 -19.19
CA ARG A 679 19.76 -35.40 -20.63
C ARG A 679 20.94 -34.65 -21.25
N GLY A 680 21.34 -33.51 -20.69
CA GLY A 680 22.45 -32.70 -21.21
C GLY A 680 23.77 -33.46 -21.23
N THR A 681 24.05 -34.25 -20.18
CA THR A 681 25.24 -35.10 -20.13
C THR A 681 25.23 -36.16 -21.24
N ASN A 682 24.08 -36.82 -21.46
CA ASN A 682 23.95 -37.80 -22.54
C ASN A 682 24.00 -37.16 -23.93
N GLU A 683 23.49 -35.93 -24.09
CA GLU A 683 23.60 -35.16 -25.33
C GLU A 683 25.06 -34.86 -25.66
N ILE A 684 25.85 -34.42 -24.67
CA ILE A 684 27.30 -34.20 -24.81
C ILE A 684 28.03 -35.50 -25.19
N ILE A 685 27.77 -36.60 -24.48
CA ILE A 685 28.36 -37.92 -24.80
C ILE A 685 28.00 -38.33 -26.23
N SER A 686 26.73 -38.19 -26.63
CA SER A 686 26.27 -38.60 -27.96
C SER A 686 26.91 -37.76 -29.07
N LYS A 687 27.06 -36.45 -28.87
CA LYS A 687 27.76 -35.55 -29.79
C LYS A 687 29.23 -35.94 -29.93
N ALA A 688 29.93 -36.16 -28.81
CA ALA A 688 31.33 -36.57 -28.83
C ALA A 688 31.55 -37.91 -29.55
N LEU A 689 30.69 -38.91 -29.30
CA LEU A 689 30.72 -40.19 -30.02
C LEU A 689 30.49 -40.02 -31.52
N ALA A 690 29.56 -39.15 -31.93
CA ALA A 690 29.28 -38.87 -33.33
C ALA A 690 30.46 -38.18 -34.02
N ALA A 691 31.03 -37.15 -33.38
CA ALA A 691 32.22 -36.45 -33.86
C ALA A 691 33.43 -37.39 -34.01
N PHE A 692 33.66 -38.26 -33.03
CA PHE A 692 34.72 -39.27 -33.11
C PHE A 692 34.48 -40.30 -34.22
N THR A 693 33.25 -40.79 -34.36
CA THR A 693 32.90 -41.77 -35.42
C THR A 693 33.13 -41.17 -36.83
N ALA A 694 32.95 -39.86 -36.99
CA ALA A 694 33.21 -39.16 -38.26
C ALA A 694 34.69 -39.24 -38.69
N THR A 695 35.62 -39.53 -37.78
CA THR A 695 37.04 -39.76 -38.09
C THR A 695 37.31 -41.14 -38.74
N GLY A 696 36.32 -42.04 -38.75
CA GLY A 696 36.41 -43.39 -39.31
C GLY A 696 36.84 -44.48 -38.32
N LEU A 697 36.98 -44.15 -37.03
CA LEU A 697 37.28 -45.08 -35.95
C LEU A 697 36.00 -45.49 -35.19
N ASP A 698 35.99 -46.70 -34.61
CA ASP A 698 34.89 -47.17 -33.78
C ASP A 698 35.06 -46.67 -32.34
N PRO A 699 34.18 -45.80 -31.81
CA PRO A 699 34.32 -45.30 -30.44
C PRO A 699 34.23 -46.40 -29.37
N TYR A 700 33.49 -47.48 -29.64
CA TYR A 700 33.29 -48.54 -28.65
C TYR A 700 34.47 -49.51 -28.56
N SER A 701 35.39 -49.50 -29.53
CA SER A 701 36.64 -50.25 -29.41
C SER A 701 37.68 -49.53 -28.56
N GLU A 702 37.58 -48.20 -28.44
CA GLU A 702 38.53 -47.35 -27.72
C GLU A 702 38.10 -47.04 -26.28
N LEU A 703 36.79 -47.10 -25.98
CA LEU A 703 36.25 -46.84 -24.65
C LEU A 703 36.32 -48.09 -23.74
N PRO A 704 36.83 -47.97 -22.50
CA PRO A 704 36.72 -49.01 -21.48
C PRO A 704 35.28 -49.34 -21.08
N GLU A 705 35.10 -50.43 -20.33
CA GLU A 705 33.82 -50.73 -19.69
C GLU A 705 33.44 -49.67 -18.66
N ASP A 706 32.13 -49.44 -18.48
CA ASP A 706 31.57 -48.45 -17.53
C ASP A 706 32.14 -48.58 -16.11
N GLY A 707 32.41 -49.81 -15.65
CA GLY A 707 32.98 -50.08 -14.32
C GLY A 707 34.37 -49.45 -14.12
N TRP A 708 35.17 -49.31 -15.18
CA TRP A 708 36.48 -48.64 -15.10
C TRP A 708 36.33 -47.14 -14.80
N PHE A 709 35.34 -46.48 -15.42
CA PHE A 709 35.04 -45.08 -15.16
C PHE A 709 34.51 -44.87 -13.73
N ASP A 710 33.65 -45.78 -13.26
CA ASP A 710 33.11 -45.73 -11.89
C ASP A 710 34.22 -45.78 -10.83
N GLU A 711 35.21 -46.67 -11.00
CA GLU A 711 36.36 -46.77 -10.08
C GLU A 711 37.18 -45.49 -10.02
N ILE A 712 37.43 -44.86 -11.17
CA ILE A 712 38.17 -43.59 -11.24
C ILE A 712 37.37 -42.45 -10.64
N CYS A 713 36.07 -42.39 -10.88
CA CYS A 713 35.21 -41.38 -10.27
C CYS A 713 35.22 -41.47 -8.74
N VAL A 714 35.16 -42.69 -8.19
CA VAL A 714 35.27 -42.93 -6.74
C VAL A 714 36.62 -42.46 -6.20
N ASP A 715 37.72 -42.90 -6.82
CA ASP A 715 39.07 -42.55 -6.37
C ASP A 715 39.32 -41.03 -6.46
N ALA A 716 38.83 -40.38 -7.51
CA ALA A 716 38.89 -38.94 -7.69
C ALA A 716 38.09 -38.19 -6.61
N MET A 717 36.86 -38.61 -6.32
CA MET A 717 36.06 -37.99 -5.24
C MET A 717 36.70 -38.15 -3.87
N GLU A 718 37.27 -39.32 -3.55
CA GLU A 718 37.97 -39.57 -2.28
C GLU A 718 39.20 -38.66 -2.13
N LYS A 719 40.03 -38.58 -3.18
CA LYS A 719 41.20 -37.70 -3.25
C LYS A 719 40.82 -36.22 -3.09
N LEU A 720 39.83 -35.75 -3.85
CA LEU A 720 39.35 -34.37 -3.81
C LEU A 720 38.67 -34.00 -2.49
N SER A 721 38.06 -34.97 -1.81
CA SER A 721 37.44 -34.77 -0.49
C SER A 721 38.44 -34.86 0.68
N GLY A 722 39.72 -35.13 0.42
CA GLY A 722 40.75 -35.29 1.45
C GLY A 722 40.60 -36.55 2.31
N LYS A 723 39.78 -37.52 1.89
CA LYS A 723 39.64 -38.82 2.57
C LYS A 723 40.76 -39.72 2.06
N THR A 724 41.88 -39.77 2.77
CA THR A 724 42.94 -40.74 2.46
C THR A 724 42.40 -42.16 2.63
N LYS A 725 42.65 -43.04 1.65
CA LYS A 725 42.38 -44.49 1.74
C LYS A 725 42.97 -45.02 3.03
N GLY A 726 42.11 -45.23 4.03
CA GLY A 726 42.44 -45.94 5.25
C GLY A 726 42.85 -47.34 4.84
N ASN A 727 44.16 -47.60 4.92
CA ASN A 727 44.76 -48.89 4.71
C ASN A 727 43.95 -49.93 5.51
N ASN A 728 43.49 -51.01 4.85
CA ASN A 728 42.95 -52.19 5.50
C ASN A 728 44.01 -52.75 6.46
N GLY A 729 43.96 -52.29 7.70
CA GLY A 729 44.66 -52.86 8.83
C GLY A 729 43.61 -53.28 9.82
N GLU A 730 43.48 -54.58 10.01
CA GLU A 730 42.78 -55.18 11.14
C GLU A 730 43.11 -54.42 12.42
N VAL A 731 42.18 -53.62 12.91
CA VAL A 731 42.18 -53.16 14.30
C VAL A 731 41.07 -53.93 14.99
N ASN A 732 41.44 -55.11 15.46
CA ASN A 732 40.79 -55.73 16.60
C ASN A 732 40.68 -54.68 17.71
N SER A 733 39.45 -54.32 18.07
CA SER A 733 39.16 -53.73 19.38
C SER A 733 38.06 -54.56 20.05
N PRO A 734 38.34 -55.09 21.25
CA PRO A 734 37.52 -56.10 21.90
C PRO A 734 36.49 -55.45 22.80
N THR A 735 35.20 -55.69 22.57
CA THR A 735 34.27 -56.06 23.65
C THR A 735 32.96 -56.51 23.05
N ALA A 736 32.66 -57.78 23.28
CA ALA A 736 31.37 -58.39 23.01
C ALA A 736 30.29 -57.90 23.99
N SER A 737 29.06 -57.98 23.49
CA SER A 737 27.79 -58.23 24.20
C SER A 737 27.10 -57.04 24.90
N VAL A 738 25.79 -56.83 24.79
CA VAL A 738 24.67 -57.79 24.75
C VAL A 738 23.50 -57.30 23.88
N SER A 739 22.86 -58.25 23.21
CA SER A 739 21.62 -58.19 22.45
C SER A 739 20.41 -57.66 23.23
N ALA A 740 19.54 -56.87 22.60
CA ALA A 740 18.10 -56.91 22.90
C ALA A 740 17.28 -56.45 21.69
N GLN A 741 16.40 -57.34 21.26
CA GLN A 741 15.49 -57.23 20.13
C GLN A 741 14.38 -56.20 20.36
N SER A 742 13.91 -55.65 19.25
CA SER A 742 12.62 -54.98 19.08
C SER A 742 11.46 -55.73 19.74
N VAL A 743 10.59 -54.99 20.43
CA VAL A 743 9.18 -55.36 20.56
C VAL A 743 8.32 -54.10 20.47
N SER A 744 7.39 -54.13 19.53
CA SER A 744 6.31 -53.18 19.34
C SER A 744 5.18 -53.39 20.36
N SER A 745 4.34 -52.35 20.50
CA SER A 745 2.94 -52.37 20.96
C SER A 745 2.64 -52.41 22.48
N ALA A 746 2.01 -51.32 22.96
CA ALA A 746 0.82 -51.30 23.84
C ALA A 746 0.57 -49.84 24.27
N ARG A 747 -0.43 -49.15 23.71
CA ARG A 747 -1.76 -48.89 24.32
C ARG A 747 -1.71 -48.23 25.71
N SER A 748 -2.18 -46.99 25.72
CA SER A 748 -2.56 -46.21 26.89
C SER A 748 -3.83 -46.74 27.57
N HIS A 749 -3.76 -46.87 28.89
CA HIS A 749 -4.78 -46.61 29.91
C HIS A 749 -3.94 -46.37 31.19
N GLY A 750 -4.06 -45.31 31.98
CA GLY A 750 -5.25 -44.68 32.55
C GLY A 750 -5.18 -44.86 34.07
N SER A 751 -5.30 -43.76 34.84
CA SER A 751 -5.46 -43.68 36.31
C SER A 751 -4.16 -43.92 37.12
N TYR A 752 -3.71 -43.07 38.05
CA TYR A 752 -4.31 -42.07 38.93
C TYR A 752 -3.42 -40.83 39.04
#